data_AF-A0AAV1WNU8-F1
#
_entry.id   AF-A0AAV1WNU8-F1
#
_cell.length_a   1.000
_cell.length_b   1.000
_cell.length_c   1.000
_cell.angle_alpha   90.00
_cell.angle_beta   90.00
_cell.angle_gamma   90.00
#
_symmetry.space_group_name_H-M   'P 1'
#
loop_
_entity.id
_entity.type
_entity.pdbx_description
1 polymer ?
#
loop_
_entity_poly.entity_id
_entity_poly.type
_entity_poly.pdbx_seq_one_letter_code
_entity_poly.pdbx_strand_id
1 'polypeptide(L)'
;MSRKSSSSKPSIDLSGSGGLSHAYIQYPPLRCNVPGSRGLFYDDGNKLLLSPTADQIFSWKVVPYDPLVVPTTDPISEGPIIAVRYSLDTKVIAIQRSNHEIQFCDRETGESFSHKCRPESESILGFFWTDSQQCDIVLVKTSGLDLYAYNLESKSLQLVETKKLNVTWYVYTHESRLVLLASGMQCKIFHGFQISSADIVRLPRFEMSMAKSEANSKPVLAAEDVYIVTVYGRIYCLQVDRVAMLLHSYRLYRDAVIQQGSLPIYSSRIAVSVVDNVLLTHQVDAKVVILYDLFADSRAPISAPLTLLLRGFPRSGSSSKSSGRESESSDGNAVSNHEAVTYADTWTFLVPDLICDVANRLLWKSHLDLEAISASSSEATTVLEFLQRRKLEANKAKELCLGITRTLILEHRPVSVVAKAIHVLVTSYSHSIKVGSHPKGLKPEKTSATGVQNAGADVSAIGTDTHGKSIVHESSTGVDRGLLDEALTVSSLESEDESESVNPESNSKEALIMGKVSNEDSLSVQSSLQSHQEESKLTSAAISPDEMYSFVFSPIDEEMVGDPSYLVAIIIEFLHSANLEKIRVLPNLYVLIIQLLARNERYAELGLFVINKILEPSKEVALQLLESGRQNIQTRKLGMDMLRQLGLHHDYVLMLVQDGYYLEALRYARKYRVNTIRPSLFLEAAFVSNDSQHLAAVLRFFIDFLPGFRNTSEHNRYHHILNEMNSSMSVEILR
;
A
#
# COMPACT_ATOMS: atom_id res chain seq x y z
N MET A 1 -22.59 35.30 -30.93
CA MET A 1 -21.96 34.23 -31.73
C MET A 1 -20.95 33.53 -30.85
N SER A 2 -21.25 32.29 -30.45
CA SER A 2 -20.55 31.57 -29.38
C SER A 2 -19.25 30.95 -29.88
N ARG A 3 -18.16 31.19 -29.13
CA ARG A 3 -16.92 30.43 -29.22
C ARG A 3 -17.02 29.26 -28.24
N LYS A 4 -16.99 28.03 -28.77
CA LYS A 4 -16.97 26.79 -28.01
C LYS A 4 -15.58 26.60 -27.39
N SER A 5 -15.54 26.41 -26.08
CA SER A 5 -14.39 25.93 -25.31
C SER A 5 -14.29 24.41 -25.41
N SER A 6 -13.12 23.90 -25.79
CA SER A 6 -12.77 22.47 -25.79
C SER A 6 -12.39 22.04 -24.37
N SER A 7 -13.30 21.37 -23.65
CA SER A 7 -12.96 20.62 -22.44
C SER A 7 -12.74 19.15 -22.82
N SER A 8 -11.48 18.72 -22.83
CA SER A 8 -11.11 17.31 -22.90
C SER A 8 -11.39 16.65 -21.54
N LYS A 9 -12.58 16.07 -21.39
CA LYS A 9 -12.85 15.08 -20.36
C LYS A 9 -12.07 13.80 -20.71
N PRO A 10 -11.41 13.12 -19.76
CA PRO A 10 -11.03 11.74 -19.97
C PRO A 10 -12.35 10.93 -19.97
N SER A 11 -12.83 10.57 -21.15
CA SER A 11 -13.86 9.54 -21.26
C SER A 11 -13.23 8.23 -20.82
N ILE A 12 -13.60 7.78 -19.63
CA ILE A 12 -13.43 6.39 -19.23
C ILE A 12 -14.24 5.57 -20.24
N ASP A 13 -13.53 4.90 -21.15
CA ASP A 13 -14.12 3.98 -22.11
C ASP A 13 -14.75 2.81 -21.34
N LEU A 14 -16.05 2.96 -21.03
CA LEU A 14 -16.96 1.86 -20.72
C LEU A 14 -17.20 1.06 -22.01
N SER A 15 -16.13 0.47 -22.58
CA SER A 15 -16.22 -0.41 -23.73
C SER A 15 -16.38 -1.85 -23.24
N GLY A 16 -17.63 -2.32 -23.21
CA GLY A 16 -17.95 -3.75 -23.16
C GLY A 16 -18.95 -4.12 -22.08
N SER A 17 -20.19 -4.36 -22.49
CA SER A 17 -21.24 -5.08 -21.75
C SER A 17 -20.82 -6.53 -21.43
N GLY A 18 -19.80 -6.71 -20.59
CA GLY A 18 -19.50 -7.95 -19.89
C GLY A 18 -20.11 -7.87 -18.49
N GLY A 19 -20.74 -8.95 -18.03
CA GLY A 19 -21.33 -8.97 -16.68
C GLY A 19 -20.31 -8.53 -15.63
N LEU A 20 -20.73 -7.64 -14.73
CA LEU A 20 -19.92 -7.22 -13.58
C LEU A 20 -19.62 -8.46 -12.74
N SER A 21 -18.34 -8.73 -12.50
CA SER A 21 -17.89 -9.74 -11.55
C SER A 21 -16.66 -9.21 -10.81
N HIS A 22 -16.56 -9.60 -9.54
CA HIS A 22 -15.49 -9.18 -8.64
C HIS A 22 -14.17 -9.94 -8.87
N ALA A 23 -14.22 -11.11 -9.51
CA ALA A 23 -13.06 -11.92 -9.84
C ALA A 23 -13.16 -12.41 -11.29
N TYR A 24 -12.02 -12.46 -11.98
CA TYR A 24 -11.99 -12.85 -13.38
C TYR A 24 -10.73 -13.65 -13.74
N ILE A 25 -10.82 -14.36 -14.85
CA ILE A 25 -9.70 -14.96 -15.58
C ILE A 25 -9.60 -14.30 -16.95
N GLN A 26 -8.37 -14.08 -17.42
CA GLN A 26 -8.11 -13.31 -18.65
C GLN A 26 -7.74 -14.25 -19.81
N TYR A 27 -8.39 -14.07 -20.97
CA TYR A 27 -7.99 -14.69 -22.24
C TYR A 27 -6.85 -13.87 -22.90
N PRO A 28 -5.89 -14.52 -23.58
CA PRO A 28 -5.75 -15.97 -23.78
C PRO A 28 -5.22 -16.71 -22.54
N PRO A 29 -5.64 -17.97 -22.30
CA PRO A 29 -4.98 -18.84 -21.33
C PRO A 29 -3.61 -19.27 -21.84
N LEU A 30 -2.74 -19.69 -20.92
CA LEU A 30 -1.53 -20.42 -21.28
C LEU A 30 -1.90 -21.83 -21.76
N ARG A 31 -1.55 -22.16 -23.01
CA ARG A 31 -1.84 -23.45 -23.62
C ARG A 31 -0.70 -24.43 -23.38
N CYS A 32 -1.00 -25.51 -22.67
CA CYS A 32 -0.04 -26.55 -22.28
C CYS A 32 -0.30 -27.87 -23.03
N ASN A 33 -0.78 -27.77 -24.28
CA ASN A 33 -1.15 -28.94 -25.07
C ASN A 33 0.09 -29.59 -25.68
N VAL A 34 0.56 -30.65 -25.03
CA VAL A 34 1.68 -31.47 -25.49
C VAL A 34 1.16 -32.87 -25.86
N PRO A 35 1.35 -33.32 -27.11
CA PRO A 35 0.98 -34.67 -27.53
C PRO A 35 1.63 -35.74 -26.65
N GLY A 36 0.87 -36.70 -26.16
CA GLY A 36 1.39 -37.78 -25.32
C GLY A 36 1.70 -37.39 -23.87
N SER A 37 1.29 -36.20 -23.43
CA SER A 37 1.42 -35.77 -22.02
C SER A 37 0.70 -36.73 -21.06
N ARG A 38 1.41 -37.09 -19.98
CA ARG A 38 0.92 -37.97 -18.92
C ARG A 38 0.26 -37.23 -17.74
N GLY A 39 0.08 -35.92 -17.85
CA GLY A 39 -0.50 -35.10 -16.78
C GLY A 39 0.11 -33.71 -16.71
N LEU A 40 -0.39 -32.90 -15.77
CA LEU A 40 0.17 -31.60 -15.44
C LEU A 40 0.57 -31.60 -13.96
N PHE A 41 1.80 -31.18 -13.69
CA PHE A 41 2.37 -31.10 -12.35
C PHE A 41 2.81 -29.67 -12.08
N TYR A 42 2.63 -29.19 -10.85
CA TYR A 42 3.04 -27.85 -10.47
C TYR A 42 4.23 -27.93 -9.52
N ASP A 43 5.36 -27.37 -9.95
CA ASP A 43 6.51 -27.10 -9.10
C ASP A 43 6.34 -25.70 -8.50
N ASP A 44 5.81 -25.70 -7.28
CA ASP A 44 5.50 -24.49 -6.53
C ASP A 44 6.74 -23.74 -6.04
N GLY A 45 7.90 -24.39 -5.98
CA GLY A 45 9.18 -23.78 -5.59
C GLY A 45 9.77 -22.95 -6.72
N ASN A 46 9.84 -23.54 -7.91
CA ASN A 46 10.38 -22.86 -9.09
C ASN A 46 9.32 -22.06 -9.88
N LYS A 47 8.04 -22.13 -9.47
CA LYS A 47 6.89 -21.58 -10.20
C LYS A 47 6.89 -22.06 -11.66
N LEU A 48 6.97 -23.39 -11.82
CA LEU A 48 6.92 -24.06 -13.12
C LEU A 48 5.68 -24.95 -13.20
N LEU A 49 4.97 -24.88 -14.32
CA LEU A 49 4.02 -25.92 -14.71
C LEU A 49 4.76 -26.94 -15.58
N LEU A 50 4.62 -28.22 -15.28
CA LEU A 50 5.35 -29.32 -15.90
C LEU A 50 4.38 -30.29 -16.58
N SER A 51 4.68 -30.66 -17.82
CA SER A 51 3.93 -31.63 -18.61
C SER A 51 4.88 -32.70 -19.13
N PRO A 52 5.04 -33.83 -18.42
CA PRO A 52 5.92 -34.91 -18.85
C PRO A 52 5.28 -35.79 -19.94
N THR A 53 6.09 -36.20 -20.90
CA THR A 53 5.80 -37.25 -21.89
C THR A 53 6.47 -38.57 -21.46
N ALA A 54 6.69 -39.50 -22.39
CA ALA A 54 7.41 -40.73 -22.09
C ALA A 54 8.91 -40.50 -21.82
N ASP A 55 9.51 -39.52 -22.49
CA ASP A 55 10.95 -39.30 -22.62
C ASP A 55 11.38 -37.83 -22.38
N GLN A 56 10.45 -36.90 -22.23
CA GLN A 56 10.74 -35.47 -22.07
C GLN A 56 9.83 -34.82 -21.03
N ILE A 57 10.27 -33.70 -20.47
CA ILE A 57 9.44 -32.79 -19.65
C ILE A 57 9.37 -31.45 -20.35
N PHE A 58 8.15 -30.97 -20.58
CA PHE A 58 7.88 -29.61 -21.01
C PHE A 58 7.60 -28.76 -19.77
N SER A 59 8.31 -27.65 -19.62
CA SER A 59 8.19 -26.74 -18.48
C SER A 59 7.84 -25.31 -18.93
N TRP A 60 6.84 -24.70 -18.28
CA TRP A 60 6.46 -23.31 -18.49
C TRP A 60 6.64 -22.53 -17.20
N LYS A 61 7.32 -21.38 -17.28
CA LYS A 61 7.42 -20.45 -16.16
C LYS A 61 6.11 -19.69 -16.01
N VAL A 62 5.51 -19.73 -14.82
CA VAL A 62 4.19 -19.12 -14.56
C VAL A 62 4.25 -17.79 -13.82
N VAL A 63 5.44 -17.37 -13.37
CA VAL A 63 5.71 -16.07 -12.74
C VAL A 63 6.96 -15.42 -13.38
N PRO A 64 6.85 -14.25 -14.02
CA PRO A 64 5.62 -13.53 -14.35
C PRO A 64 4.72 -14.38 -15.26
N TYR A 65 3.40 -14.17 -15.15
CA TYR A 65 2.44 -14.93 -15.95
C TYR A 65 2.36 -14.34 -17.36
N ASP A 66 2.77 -15.13 -18.34
CA ASP A 66 2.69 -14.78 -19.76
C ASP A 66 2.00 -15.94 -20.51
N PRO A 67 0.82 -15.71 -21.12
CA PRO A 67 0.12 -16.77 -21.86
C PRO A 67 0.82 -17.19 -23.15
N LEU A 68 1.81 -16.42 -23.63
CA LEU A 68 2.59 -16.69 -24.83
C LEU A 68 3.97 -17.30 -24.55
N VAL A 69 4.28 -17.62 -23.28
CA VAL A 69 5.58 -18.19 -22.90
C VAL A 69 5.82 -19.54 -23.59
N VAL A 70 7.01 -19.69 -24.16
CA VAL A 70 7.44 -20.92 -24.84
C VAL A 70 7.96 -21.93 -23.81
N PRO A 71 7.60 -23.23 -23.92
CA PRO A 71 8.11 -24.24 -23.00
C PRO A 71 9.60 -24.49 -23.18
N THR A 72 10.27 -24.81 -22.07
CA THR A 72 11.60 -25.44 -22.11
C THR A 72 11.43 -26.97 -22.05
N THR A 73 12.26 -27.69 -22.79
CA THR A 73 12.20 -29.16 -22.88
C THR A 73 13.46 -29.78 -22.31
N ASP A 74 13.28 -30.71 -21.37
CA ASP A 74 14.40 -31.47 -20.78
C ASP A 74 14.19 -32.98 -21.00
N PRO A 75 15.23 -33.73 -21.41
CA PRO A 75 15.13 -35.17 -21.61
C PRO A 75 15.05 -35.90 -20.26
N ILE A 76 14.25 -36.96 -20.22
CA ILE A 76 14.13 -37.87 -19.08
C ILE A 76 14.16 -39.33 -19.52
N SER A 77 14.53 -40.23 -18.61
CA SER A 77 14.42 -41.65 -18.89
C SER A 77 12.95 -42.09 -18.96
N GLU A 78 12.69 -43.13 -19.75
CA GLU A 78 11.36 -43.74 -19.81
C GLU A 78 10.96 -44.36 -18.47
N GLY A 79 9.66 -44.33 -18.17
CA GLY A 79 9.09 -44.98 -16.99
C GLY A 79 7.86 -44.26 -16.43
N PRO A 80 7.16 -44.84 -15.44
CA PRO A 80 6.05 -44.19 -14.75
C PRO A 80 6.48 -42.88 -14.07
N ILE A 81 5.57 -41.92 -13.95
CA ILE A 81 5.82 -40.62 -13.32
C ILE A 81 4.66 -40.34 -12.36
N ILE A 82 4.95 -40.32 -11.07
CA ILE A 82 3.99 -40.01 -10.00
C ILE A 82 4.09 -38.54 -9.61
N ALA A 83 5.32 -38.02 -9.51
CA ALA A 83 5.59 -36.63 -9.21
C ALA A 83 6.92 -36.22 -9.84
N VAL A 84 7.04 -34.95 -10.20
CA VAL A 84 8.25 -34.36 -10.76
C VAL A 84 8.45 -32.96 -10.19
N ARG A 85 9.68 -32.64 -9.76
CA ARG A 85 10.06 -31.31 -9.28
C ARG A 85 11.53 -31.04 -9.61
N TYR A 86 11.84 -29.79 -9.91
CA TYR A 86 13.20 -29.35 -10.15
C TYR A 86 13.83 -28.92 -8.82
N SER A 87 15.13 -29.07 -8.68
CA SER A 87 15.89 -28.39 -7.62
C SER A 87 15.69 -26.87 -7.74
N LEU A 88 15.89 -26.14 -6.65
CA LEU A 88 15.63 -24.69 -6.63
C LEU A 88 16.60 -23.88 -7.52
N ASP A 89 17.75 -24.46 -7.86
CA ASP A 89 18.69 -23.94 -8.86
C ASP A 89 18.41 -24.48 -10.29
N THR A 90 17.39 -25.31 -10.45
CA THR A 90 16.92 -25.93 -11.70
C THR A 90 17.93 -26.84 -12.41
N LYS A 91 18.99 -27.27 -11.71
CA LYS A 91 20.04 -28.15 -12.25
C LYS A 91 19.69 -29.64 -12.17
N VAL A 92 18.84 -30.04 -11.24
CA VAL A 92 18.49 -31.44 -11.01
C VAL A 92 16.99 -31.62 -11.15
N ILE A 93 16.58 -32.65 -11.89
CA ILE A 93 15.20 -33.08 -12.03
C ILE A 93 15.00 -34.30 -11.15
N ALA A 94 14.13 -34.19 -10.14
CA ALA A 94 13.73 -35.31 -9.31
C ALA A 94 12.38 -35.84 -9.79
N ILE A 95 12.31 -37.16 -10.00
CA ILE A 95 11.15 -37.86 -10.56
C ILE A 95 10.81 -39.04 -9.66
N GLN A 96 9.64 -39.01 -9.03
CA GLN A 96 9.12 -40.16 -8.29
C GLN A 96 8.57 -41.18 -9.30
N ARG A 97 9.29 -42.30 -9.45
CA ARG A 97 8.95 -43.39 -10.38
C ARG A 97 7.97 -44.38 -9.75
N SER A 98 8.10 -44.63 -8.46
CA SER A 98 7.22 -45.52 -7.71
C SER A 98 7.03 -45.02 -6.28
N ASN A 99 6.22 -45.73 -5.50
CA ASN A 99 6.06 -45.47 -4.07
C ASN A 99 7.32 -45.80 -3.24
N HIS A 100 8.40 -46.28 -3.86
CA HIS A 100 9.65 -46.62 -3.17
C HIS A 100 10.90 -46.10 -3.89
N GLU A 101 10.76 -45.37 -5.00
CA GLU A 101 11.89 -44.94 -5.81
C GLU A 101 11.71 -43.52 -6.34
N ILE A 102 12.74 -42.70 -6.11
CA ILE A 102 12.92 -41.37 -6.71
C ILE A 102 14.20 -41.40 -7.54
N GLN A 103 14.09 -41.03 -8.80
CA GLN A 103 15.21 -40.87 -9.71
C GLN A 103 15.61 -39.40 -9.77
N PHE A 104 16.91 -39.12 -9.76
CA PHE A 104 17.49 -37.81 -9.91
C PHE A 104 18.23 -37.77 -11.24
N CYS A 105 17.91 -36.81 -12.10
CA CYS A 105 18.56 -36.57 -13.37
C CYS A 105 19.26 -35.22 -13.32
N ASP A 106 20.57 -35.20 -13.58
CA ASP A 106 21.31 -33.96 -13.78
C ASP A 106 21.00 -33.41 -15.18
N ARG A 107 20.60 -32.14 -15.23
CA ARG A 107 20.17 -31.46 -16.44
C ARG A 107 21.33 -31.09 -17.37
N GLU A 108 22.53 -30.87 -16.83
CA GLU A 108 23.72 -30.52 -17.62
C GLU A 108 24.36 -31.76 -18.25
N THR A 109 24.52 -32.82 -17.46
CA THR A 109 25.19 -34.06 -17.91
C THR A 109 24.24 -35.09 -18.51
N GLY A 110 22.94 -35.02 -18.19
CA GLY A 110 21.93 -36.03 -18.55
C GLY A 110 22.07 -37.35 -17.78
N GLU A 111 23.01 -37.44 -16.84
CA GLU A 111 23.23 -38.63 -16.04
C GLU A 111 22.18 -38.73 -14.93
N SER A 112 21.74 -39.95 -14.62
CA SER A 112 20.73 -40.18 -13.59
C SER A 112 21.12 -41.25 -12.59
N PHE A 113 20.66 -41.10 -11.35
CA PHE A 113 20.77 -42.12 -10.31
C PHE A 113 19.42 -42.28 -9.60
N SER A 114 19.17 -43.47 -9.06
CA SER A 114 17.93 -43.77 -8.34
C SER A 114 18.19 -43.94 -6.85
N HIS A 115 17.41 -43.25 -6.03
CA HIS A 115 17.30 -43.49 -4.60
C HIS A 115 16.10 -44.40 -4.32
N LYS A 116 16.36 -45.56 -3.70
CA LYS A 116 15.33 -46.54 -3.34
C LYS A 116 15.16 -46.61 -1.82
N CYS A 117 13.93 -46.44 -1.35
CA CYS A 117 13.57 -46.68 0.04
C CYS A 117 13.51 -48.19 0.32
N ARG A 118 13.78 -48.60 1.57
CA ARG A 118 13.77 -50.02 1.95
C ARG A 118 12.35 -50.59 1.84
N PRO A 119 12.14 -51.71 1.12
CA PRO A 119 10.84 -52.09 0.57
C PRO A 119 9.82 -52.73 1.53
N GLU A 120 10.14 -53.02 2.79
CA GLU A 120 9.30 -53.96 3.58
C GLU A 120 8.26 -53.31 4.50
N SER A 121 8.23 -51.98 4.68
CA SER A 121 7.17 -51.33 5.52
C SER A 121 6.89 -49.85 5.26
N GLU A 122 7.69 -49.17 4.43
CA GLU A 122 7.58 -47.71 4.24
C GLU A 122 7.33 -47.36 2.78
N SER A 123 6.42 -46.43 2.52
CA SER A 123 6.17 -45.87 1.19
C SER A 123 6.40 -44.36 1.17
N ILE A 124 6.89 -43.88 0.04
CA ILE A 124 7.10 -42.47 -0.27
C ILE A 124 5.75 -41.86 -0.65
N LEU A 125 5.30 -40.90 0.16
CA LEU A 125 4.11 -40.09 -0.12
C LEU A 125 4.44 -38.95 -1.09
N GLY A 126 5.66 -38.44 -1.03
CA GLY A 126 6.19 -37.47 -1.98
C GLY A 126 7.47 -36.82 -1.48
N PHE A 127 7.88 -35.73 -2.12
CA PHE A 127 9.13 -35.04 -1.81
C PHE A 127 9.06 -33.56 -2.22
N PHE A 128 9.93 -32.74 -1.66
CA PHE A 128 10.10 -31.34 -2.04
C PHE A 128 11.53 -30.85 -1.77
N TRP A 129 11.97 -29.88 -2.56
CA TRP A 129 13.27 -29.22 -2.40
C TRP A 129 13.18 -28.06 -1.41
N THR A 130 14.29 -27.82 -0.71
CA THR A 130 14.39 -26.79 0.33
C THR A 130 15.62 -25.93 0.09
N ASP A 131 15.56 -24.68 0.51
CA ASP A 131 16.71 -23.76 0.53
C ASP A 131 17.32 -23.65 1.94
N SER A 132 17.09 -24.68 2.77
CA SER A 132 17.63 -24.77 4.12
C SER A 132 19.12 -25.09 4.06
N GLN A 133 19.91 -24.45 4.93
CA GLN A 133 21.32 -24.81 5.07
C GLN A 133 21.53 -26.22 5.66
N GLN A 134 20.48 -26.82 6.25
CA GLN A 134 20.56 -28.13 6.89
C GLN A 134 20.27 -29.29 5.92
N CYS A 135 19.48 -29.06 4.88
CA CYS A 135 19.12 -30.10 3.91
C CYS A 135 18.67 -29.49 2.58
N ASP A 136 18.93 -30.22 1.49
CA ASP A 136 18.56 -29.80 0.13
C ASP A 136 17.20 -30.36 -0.28
N ILE A 137 16.88 -31.58 0.15
CA ILE A 137 15.65 -32.28 -0.21
C ILE A 137 15.04 -33.02 0.99
N VAL A 138 13.72 -32.97 1.08
CA VAL A 138 12.95 -33.69 2.08
C VAL A 138 12.07 -34.75 1.41
N LEU A 139 12.18 -35.98 1.88
CA LEU A 139 11.32 -37.10 1.49
C LEU A 139 10.26 -37.30 2.57
N VAL A 140 9.00 -37.27 2.15
CA VAL A 140 7.84 -37.55 3.01
C VAL A 140 7.46 -39.00 2.85
N LYS A 141 7.56 -39.78 3.92
CA LYS A 141 7.23 -41.21 3.98
C LYS A 141 6.07 -41.45 4.93
N THR A 142 5.46 -42.63 4.84
CA THR A 142 4.46 -43.08 5.83
C THR A 142 5.01 -43.17 7.26
N SER A 143 6.33 -43.31 7.42
CA SER A 143 7.02 -43.35 8.71
C SER A 143 7.62 -42.01 9.18
N GLY A 144 7.42 -40.93 8.41
CA GLY A 144 7.82 -39.57 8.81
C GLY A 144 8.53 -38.79 7.72
N LEU A 145 9.49 -37.95 8.12
CA LEU A 145 10.33 -37.16 7.21
C LEU A 145 11.77 -37.66 7.23
N ASP A 146 12.37 -37.81 6.06
CA ASP A 146 13.82 -37.94 5.92
C ASP A 146 14.38 -36.70 5.22
N LEU A 147 15.35 -36.05 5.85
CA LEU A 147 16.03 -34.87 5.36
C LEU A 147 17.37 -35.30 4.77
N TYR A 148 17.61 -34.97 3.50
CA TYR A 148 18.82 -35.35 2.79
C TYR A 148 19.59 -34.12 2.31
N ALA A 149 20.93 -34.24 2.33
CA ALA A 149 21.83 -33.40 1.57
C ALA A 149 22.11 -34.07 0.22
N TYR A 150 22.02 -33.30 -0.85
CA TYR A 150 22.29 -33.75 -2.21
C TYR A 150 23.73 -33.43 -2.58
N ASN A 151 24.55 -34.47 -2.77
CA ASN A 151 25.92 -34.28 -3.23
C ASN A 151 25.98 -34.42 -4.76
N LEU A 152 26.28 -33.30 -5.43
CA LEU A 152 26.37 -33.22 -6.89
C LEU A 152 27.55 -34.05 -7.44
N GLU A 153 28.71 -34.03 -6.78
CA GLU A 153 29.93 -34.71 -7.25
C GLU A 153 29.79 -36.24 -7.15
N SER A 154 29.30 -36.72 -6.01
CA SER A 154 29.14 -38.17 -5.79
C SER A 154 27.79 -38.72 -6.26
N LYS A 155 26.90 -37.86 -6.76
CA LYS A 155 25.55 -38.19 -7.25
C LYS A 155 24.81 -39.11 -6.28
N SER A 156 24.80 -38.69 -5.02
CA SER A 156 24.24 -39.48 -3.93
C SER A 156 23.50 -38.60 -2.94
N LEU A 157 22.48 -39.17 -2.32
CA LEU A 157 21.79 -38.55 -1.20
C LEU A 157 22.41 -39.00 0.12
N GLN A 158 22.84 -38.04 0.94
CA GLN A 158 23.29 -38.30 2.30
C GLN A 158 22.18 -37.96 3.28
N LEU A 159 21.76 -38.95 4.08
CA LEU A 159 20.74 -38.72 5.12
C LEU A 159 21.33 -37.84 6.23
N VAL A 160 20.70 -36.71 6.47
CA VAL A 160 21.08 -35.76 7.53
C VAL A 160 20.29 -36.05 8.80
N GLU A 161 18.96 -36.13 8.71
CA GLU A 161 18.08 -36.32 9.86
C GLU A 161 16.82 -37.11 9.46
N THR A 162 16.31 -37.93 10.37
CA THR A 162 14.99 -38.58 10.22
C THR A 162 14.08 -38.17 11.37
N LYS A 163 12.91 -37.62 11.03
CA LYS A 163 11.85 -37.27 11.98
C LYS A 163 10.73 -38.31 11.90
N LYS A 164 10.73 -39.27 12.82
CA LYS A 164 9.80 -40.42 12.83
C LYS A 164 8.39 -40.03 13.29
N LEU A 165 7.40 -40.23 12.44
CA LEU A 165 5.98 -39.94 12.68
C LEU A 165 5.11 -40.86 11.81
N ASN A 166 3.93 -41.28 12.28
CA ASN A 166 2.99 -41.96 11.38
C ASN A 166 2.28 -40.90 10.51
N VAL A 167 2.46 -40.97 9.19
CA VAL A 167 1.91 -40.02 8.23
C VAL A 167 0.98 -40.74 7.27
N THR A 168 -0.25 -40.25 7.13
CA THR A 168 -1.22 -40.77 6.15
C THR A 168 -1.19 -39.99 4.85
N TRP A 169 -1.11 -38.67 4.93
CA TRP A 169 -0.93 -37.76 3.79
C TRP A 169 -0.29 -36.46 4.28
N TYR A 170 0.19 -35.64 3.36
CA TYR A 170 0.80 -34.35 3.67
C TYR A 170 0.33 -33.25 2.72
N VAL A 171 0.47 -32.00 3.16
CA VAL A 171 0.32 -30.81 2.33
C VAL A 171 1.55 -29.95 2.55
N TYR A 172 2.13 -29.43 1.46
CA TYR A 172 3.30 -28.57 1.49
C TYR A 172 3.08 -27.39 0.54
N THR A 173 3.53 -26.20 0.95
CA THR A 173 3.67 -25.06 0.04
C THR A 173 5.03 -24.39 0.23
N HIS A 174 5.74 -24.17 -0.87
CA HIS A 174 7.04 -23.52 -0.88
C HIS A 174 6.96 -22.04 -0.49
N GLU A 175 5.82 -21.38 -0.73
CA GLU A 175 5.60 -19.99 -0.32
C GLU A 175 5.68 -19.80 1.21
N SER A 176 5.08 -20.72 1.97
CA SER A 176 5.11 -20.69 3.44
C SER A 176 6.30 -21.46 4.03
N ARG A 177 6.92 -22.31 3.19
CA ARG A 177 7.95 -23.30 3.54
C ARG A 177 7.51 -24.24 4.64
N LEU A 178 6.21 -24.50 4.71
CA LEU A 178 5.57 -25.29 5.73
C LEU A 178 5.08 -26.60 5.12
N VAL A 179 5.42 -27.70 5.78
CA VAL A 179 4.77 -29.00 5.56
C VAL A 179 3.88 -29.32 6.74
N LEU A 180 2.64 -29.74 6.46
CA LEU A 180 1.70 -30.29 7.42
C LEU A 180 1.52 -31.78 7.17
N LEU A 181 1.72 -32.58 8.21
CA LEU A 181 1.60 -34.03 8.18
C LEU A 181 0.35 -34.46 8.93
N ALA A 182 -0.59 -35.09 8.24
CA ALA A 182 -1.80 -35.64 8.83
C ALA A 182 -1.55 -37.05 9.37
N SER A 183 -2.09 -37.32 10.56
CA SER A 183 -1.91 -38.58 11.28
C SER A 183 -3.18 -39.06 11.97
N GLY A 184 -3.20 -40.35 12.31
CA GLY A 184 -4.32 -41.02 12.98
C GLY A 184 -5.43 -41.47 12.02
N MET A 185 -6.30 -42.37 12.48
CA MET A 185 -7.33 -43.01 11.64
C MET A 185 -8.30 -42.02 10.97
N GLN A 186 -8.52 -40.85 11.57
CA GLN A 186 -9.39 -39.81 11.02
C GLN A 186 -8.62 -38.68 10.32
N CYS A 187 -7.27 -38.73 10.31
CA CYS A 187 -6.40 -37.70 9.74
C CYS A 187 -6.62 -36.28 10.31
N LYS A 188 -7.03 -36.17 11.58
CA LYS A 188 -7.32 -34.87 12.24
C LYS A 188 -6.16 -34.29 13.05
N ILE A 189 -5.16 -35.12 13.35
CA ILE A 189 -4.00 -34.72 14.16
C ILE A 189 -2.89 -34.30 13.20
N PHE A 190 -2.42 -33.07 13.35
CA PHE A 190 -1.40 -32.49 12.50
C PHE A 190 -0.08 -32.25 13.23
N HIS A 191 0.99 -32.54 12.51
CA HIS A 191 2.34 -32.14 12.85
C HIS A 191 2.88 -31.23 11.75
N GLY A 192 3.23 -29.99 12.10
CA GLY A 192 3.79 -29.03 11.16
C GLY A 192 5.30 -28.89 11.32
N PHE A 193 6.01 -28.73 10.20
CA PHE A 193 7.43 -28.35 10.18
C PHE A 193 7.62 -27.19 9.21
N GLN A 194 8.10 -26.06 9.72
CA GLN A 194 8.48 -24.92 8.90
C GLN A 194 9.98 -24.99 8.62
N ILE A 195 10.34 -25.20 7.37
CA ILE A 195 11.72 -25.40 6.91
C ILE A 195 12.20 -24.10 6.28
N SER A 196 12.71 -23.19 7.11
CA SER A 196 13.27 -21.93 6.63
C SER A 196 14.72 -22.10 6.17
N SER A 197 15.29 -21.08 5.51
CA SER A 197 16.70 -21.11 5.09
C SER A 197 17.65 -21.32 6.27
N ALA A 198 17.32 -20.76 7.44
CA ALA A 198 18.19 -20.77 8.62
C ALA A 198 17.93 -21.96 9.55
N ASP A 199 16.66 -22.33 9.76
CA ASP A 199 16.30 -23.35 10.75
C ASP A 199 15.01 -24.10 10.40
N ILE A 200 14.87 -25.29 10.99
CA ILE A 200 13.73 -26.19 10.83
C ILE A 200 12.93 -26.23 12.13
N VAL A 201 11.85 -25.44 12.17
CA VAL A 201 11.01 -25.28 13.35
C VAL A 201 9.84 -26.27 13.31
N ARG A 202 9.69 -27.06 14.37
CA ARG A 202 8.51 -27.90 14.57
C ARG A 202 7.39 -27.09 15.24
N LEU A 203 6.23 -27.04 14.60
CA LEU A 203 5.04 -26.40 15.17
C LEU A 203 4.44 -27.30 16.27
N PRO A 204 3.72 -26.71 17.25
CA PRO A 204 2.93 -27.48 18.21
C PRO A 204 2.00 -28.45 17.50
N ARG A 205 1.90 -29.67 18.03
CA ARG A 205 0.88 -30.62 17.57
C ARG A 205 -0.50 -30.01 17.84
N PHE A 206 -1.36 -30.04 16.83
CA PHE A 206 -2.74 -29.58 16.97
C PHE A 206 -3.70 -30.58 16.32
N GLU A 207 -4.97 -30.49 16.71
CA GLU A 207 -6.05 -31.32 16.18
C GLU A 207 -7.14 -30.42 15.61
N MET A 208 -7.62 -30.77 14.42
CA MET A 208 -8.69 -30.05 13.75
C MET A 208 -10.06 -30.56 14.19
N SER A 209 -10.93 -29.63 14.61
CA SER A 209 -12.31 -29.95 14.95
C SER A 209 -13.11 -30.23 13.68
N MET A 210 -13.92 -31.30 13.69
CA MET A 210 -14.90 -31.59 12.64
C MET A 210 -16.26 -31.81 13.30
N ALA A 211 -17.31 -31.28 12.69
CA ALA A 211 -18.67 -31.58 13.08
C ALA A 211 -18.96 -33.08 12.98
N LYS A 212 -19.81 -33.57 13.88
CA LYS A 212 -20.22 -34.97 13.91
C LYS A 212 -21.36 -35.15 12.92
N SER A 213 -21.28 -36.16 12.07
CA SER A 213 -22.42 -36.58 11.24
C SER A 213 -23.49 -37.23 12.12
N GLU A 214 -24.76 -37.11 11.75
CA GLU A 214 -25.90 -37.75 12.43
C GLU A 214 -25.88 -39.28 12.33
N ALA A 215 -25.07 -39.85 11.43
CA ALA A 215 -24.82 -41.28 11.32
C ALA A 215 -23.52 -41.66 12.04
N ASN A 216 -23.43 -42.89 12.57
CA ASN A 216 -22.25 -43.47 13.25
C ASN A 216 -20.94 -43.50 12.42
N SER A 217 -20.83 -42.79 11.29
CA SER A 217 -19.60 -42.57 10.55
C SER A 217 -18.79 -41.44 11.17
N LYS A 218 -17.56 -41.76 11.56
CA LYS A 218 -16.56 -40.77 11.95
C LYS A 218 -15.95 -40.19 10.68
N PRO A 219 -16.12 -38.89 10.36
CA PRO A 219 -15.56 -38.32 9.13
C PRO A 219 -14.03 -38.37 9.17
N VAL A 220 -13.43 -38.78 8.05
CA VAL A 220 -11.98 -38.78 7.81
C VAL A 220 -11.66 -37.54 7.00
N LEU A 221 -10.69 -36.75 7.46
CA LEU A 221 -10.27 -35.54 6.78
C LEU A 221 -9.35 -35.90 5.59
N ALA A 222 -9.71 -35.45 4.39
CA ALA A 222 -8.93 -35.68 3.19
C ALA A 222 -7.89 -34.56 2.97
N ALA A 223 -6.83 -34.84 2.22
CA ALA A 223 -5.80 -33.85 1.88
C ALA A 223 -6.37 -32.67 1.07
N GLU A 224 -7.37 -32.93 0.21
CA GLU A 224 -8.05 -31.91 -0.61
C GLU A 224 -8.90 -30.92 0.21
N ASP A 225 -9.21 -31.26 1.47
CA ASP A 225 -9.99 -30.40 2.36
C ASP A 225 -9.09 -29.46 3.19
N VAL A 226 -7.77 -29.52 3.00
CA VAL A 226 -6.80 -28.73 3.77
C VAL A 226 -5.90 -27.90 2.86
N TYR A 227 -5.84 -26.59 3.13
CA TYR A 227 -5.07 -25.64 2.34
C TYR A 227 -4.15 -24.81 3.22
N ILE A 228 -2.90 -24.61 2.77
CA ILE A 228 -1.96 -23.68 3.41
C ILE A 228 -1.91 -22.42 2.55
N VAL A 229 -2.26 -21.27 3.12
CA VAL A 229 -2.28 -19.99 2.41
C VAL A 229 -1.51 -18.92 3.20
N THR A 230 -0.87 -18.00 2.49
CA THR A 230 -0.21 -16.84 3.10
C THR A 230 -0.99 -15.58 2.75
N VAL A 231 -1.46 -14.86 3.77
CA VAL A 231 -2.30 -13.66 3.60
C VAL A 231 -1.77 -12.57 4.54
N TYR A 232 -1.40 -11.41 3.98
CA TYR A 232 -0.74 -10.30 4.70
C TYR A 232 0.50 -10.72 5.50
N GLY A 233 1.31 -11.63 4.94
CA GLY A 233 2.51 -12.17 5.58
C GLY A 233 2.25 -13.11 6.75
N ARG A 234 1.00 -13.52 6.98
CA ARG A 234 0.60 -14.49 8.01
C ARG A 234 0.24 -15.81 7.34
N ILE A 235 0.67 -16.92 7.95
CA ILE A 235 0.41 -18.26 7.44
C ILE A 235 -0.88 -18.79 8.07
N TYR A 236 -1.77 -19.30 7.22
CA TYR A 236 -3.05 -19.87 7.59
C TYR A 236 -3.16 -21.30 7.08
N CYS A 237 -3.71 -22.17 7.92
CA CYS A 237 -4.25 -23.46 7.51
C CYS A 237 -5.78 -23.34 7.45
N LEU A 238 -6.34 -23.60 6.28
CA LEU A 238 -7.79 -23.63 6.05
C LEU A 238 -8.25 -25.08 6.01
N GLN A 239 -9.37 -25.36 6.66
CA GLN A 239 -9.96 -26.69 6.74
C GLN A 239 -11.42 -26.61 6.30
N VAL A 240 -11.78 -27.39 5.28
CA VAL A 240 -13.15 -27.53 4.79
C VAL A 240 -13.88 -28.54 5.68
N ASP A 241 -14.84 -28.07 6.46
CA ASP A 241 -15.80 -28.92 7.17
C ASP A 241 -17.13 -28.94 6.42
N ARG A 242 -17.32 -29.97 5.60
CA ARG A 242 -18.52 -30.17 4.78
C ARG A 242 -19.76 -30.53 5.60
N VAL A 243 -19.58 -31.01 6.84
CA VAL A 243 -20.71 -31.33 7.74
C VAL A 243 -21.22 -30.06 8.39
N ALA A 244 -20.31 -29.21 8.87
CA ALA A 244 -20.67 -27.90 9.42
C ALA A 244 -21.04 -26.87 8.35
N MET A 245 -20.70 -27.13 7.08
CA MET A 245 -20.72 -26.14 5.99
C MET A 245 -19.90 -24.90 6.36
N LEU A 246 -18.71 -25.12 6.93
CA LEU A 246 -17.77 -24.08 7.34
C LEU A 246 -16.36 -24.32 6.78
N LEU A 247 -15.66 -23.23 6.47
CA LEU A 247 -14.23 -23.18 6.24
C LEU A 247 -13.55 -22.64 7.49
N HIS A 248 -12.96 -23.52 8.30
CA HIS A 248 -12.22 -23.13 9.49
C HIS A 248 -10.86 -22.55 9.12
N SER A 249 -10.45 -21.50 9.83
CA SER A 249 -9.17 -20.83 9.64
C SER A 249 -8.33 -20.93 10.92
N TYR A 250 -7.16 -21.55 10.80
CA TYR A 250 -6.15 -21.65 11.85
C TYR A 250 -4.95 -20.80 11.46
N ARG A 251 -4.59 -19.84 12.30
CA ARG A 251 -3.35 -19.07 12.13
C ARG A 251 -2.21 -19.85 12.76
N LEU A 252 -1.14 -20.01 11.98
CA LEU A 252 0.03 -20.78 12.38
C LEU A 252 1.15 -19.81 12.79
N TYR A 253 1.66 -20.00 14.00
CA TYR A 253 2.86 -19.35 14.53
C TYR A 253 3.94 -20.41 14.77
N ARG A 254 5.15 -19.97 15.13
CA ARG A 254 6.26 -20.87 15.48
C ARG A 254 5.95 -21.70 16.73
N ASP A 255 5.29 -21.09 17.69
CA ASP A 255 5.08 -21.57 19.06
C ASP A 255 3.59 -21.85 19.39
N ALA A 256 2.67 -21.44 18.51
CA ALA A 256 1.23 -21.61 18.73
C ALA A 256 0.46 -21.86 17.43
N VAL A 257 -0.66 -22.57 17.54
CA VAL A 257 -1.66 -22.70 16.47
C VAL A 257 -2.99 -22.21 17.02
N ILE A 258 -3.54 -21.15 16.44
CA ILE A 258 -4.72 -20.45 16.96
C ILE A 258 -5.84 -20.50 15.92
N GLN A 259 -6.97 -21.11 16.27
CA GLN A 259 -8.18 -21.04 15.45
C GLN A 259 -8.72 -19.61 15.48
N GLN A 260 -8.67 -18.90 14.36
CA GLN A 260 -9.12 -17.50 14.30
C GLN A 260 -10.63 -17.40 14.11
N GLY A 261 -11.25 -18.38 13.43
CA GLY A 261 -12.69 -18.41 13.20
C GLY A 261 -13.05 -19.26 11.98
N SER A 262 -14.29 -19.10 11.51
CA SER A 262 -14.87 -19.90 10.44
C SER A 262 -15.59 -19.02 9.42
N LEU A 263 -15.57 -19.40 8.15
CA LEU A 263 -16.27 -18.73 7.06
C LEU A 263 -17.33 -19.67 6.50
N PRO A 264 -18.54 -19.20 6.15
CA PRO A 264 -19.57 -20.07 5.59
C PRO A 264 -19.18 -20.58 4.20
N ILE A 265 -19.48 -21.84 3.93
CA ILE A 265 -19.43 -22.43 2.59
C ILE A 265 -20.81 -22.93 2.19
N TYR A 266 -21.07 -23.02 0.89
CA TYR A 266 -22.40 -23.27 0.33
C TYR A 266 -22.41 -24.37 -0.74
N SER A 267 -21.26 -25.01 -0.97
CA SER A 267 -21.05 -26.07 -1.96
C SER A 267 -20.27 -27.21 -1.31
N SER A 268 -20.46 -28.41 -1.86
CA SER A 268 -19.69 -29.58 -1.40
C SER A 268 -18.25 -29.50 -1.87
N ARG A 269 -18.01 -29.05 -3.11
CA ARG A 269 -16.68 -28.92 -3.70
C ARG A 269 -16.17 -27.49 -3.55
N ILE A 270 -15.23 -27.32 -2.64
CA ILE A 270 -14.62 -26.03 -2.32
C ILE A 270 -13.18 -26.02 -2.82
N ALA A 271 -12.80 -24.92 -3.44
CA ALA A 271 -11.41 -24.60 -3.71
C ALA A 271 -11.08 -23.20 -3.18
N VAL A 272 -9.80 -22.92 -2.99
CA VAL A 272 -9.35 -21.61 -2.50
C VAL A 272 -8.21 -21.06 -3.36
N SER A 273 -8.25 -19.74 -3.53
CA SER A 273 -7.17 -18.97 -4.13
C SER A 273 -6.88 -17.75 -3.25
N VAL A 274 -5.67 -17.21 -3.32
CA VAL A 274 -5.30 -15.94 -2.71
C VAL A 274 -4.78 -15.00 -3.79
N VAL A 275 -5.47 -13.88 -3.98
CA VAL A 275 -5.05 -12.84 -4.95
C VAL A 275 -4.86 -11.54 -4.18
N ASP A 276 -3.66 -10.97 -4.22
CA ASP A 276 -3.34 -9.70 -3.55
C ASP A 276 -3.70 -9.70 -2.04
N ASN A 277 -3.48 -10.80 -1.31
CA ASN A 277 -3.91 -10.96 0.09
C ASN A 277 -5.43 -11.02 0.32
N VAL A 278 -6.23 -11.31 -0.70
CA VAL A 278 -7.67 -11.57 -0.56
C VAL A 278 -7.90 -13.05 -0.73
N LEU A 279 -8.62 -13.67 0.19
CA LEU A 279 -9.01 -15.05 0.09
C LEU A 279 -10.24 -15.17 -0.83
N LEU A 280 -10.08 -15.87 -1.94
CA LEU A 280 -11.15 -16.26 -2.84
C LEU A 280 -11.58 -17.68 -2.45
N THR A 281 -12.81 -17.85 -1.98
CA THR A 281 -13.40 -19.17 -1.78
C THR A 281 -14.31 -19.50 -2.96
N HIS A 282 -13.87 -20.49 -3.73
CA HIS A 282 -14.57 -20.95 -4.92
C HIS A 282 -15.58 -22.02 -4.51
N GLN A 283 -16.86 -21.68 -4.63
CA GLN A 283 -17.98 -22.60 -4.45
C GLN A 283 -18.20 -23.31 -5.80
N VAL A 284 -17.44 -24.37 -6.08
CA VAL A 284 -17.29 -24.93 -7.43
C VAL A 284 -18.63 -25.42 -7.98
N ASP A 285 -19.44 -26.11 -7.18
CA ASP A 285 -20.74 -26.61 -7.63
C ASP A 285 -21.74 -25.46 -7.88
N ALA A 286 -21.66 -24.40 -7.06
CA ALA A 286 -22.50 -23.21 -7.20
C ALA A 286 -21.99 -22.24 -8.28
N LYS A 287 -20.78 -22.47 -8.82
CA LYS A 287 -20.09 -21.62 -9.80
C LYS A 287 -19.89 -20.16 -9.36
N VAL A 288 -19.72 -19.95 -8.06
CA VAL A 288 -19.61 -18.62 -7.43
C VAL A 288 -18.30 -18.49 -6.68
N VAL A 289 -17.72 -17.28 -6.67
CA VAL A 289 -16.58 -16.89 -5.84
C VAL A 289 -17.07 -15.99 -4.72
N ILE A 290 -16.63 -16.26 -3.49
CA ILE A 290 -16.81 -15.37 -2.34
C ILE A 290 -15.45 -14.78 -1.96
N LEU A 291 -15.41 -13.47 -1.75
CA LEU A 291 -14.18 -12.74 -1.40
C LEU A 291 -14.16 -12.41 0.09
N TYR A 292 -13.07 -12.74 0.76
CA TYR A 292 -12.86 -12.45 2.17
C TYR A 292 -11.54 -11.72 2.40
N ASP A 293 -11.59 -10.65 3.21
CA ASP A 293 -10.41 -9.96 3.71
C ASP A 293 -10.12 -10.47 5.13
N LEU A 294 -9.10 -11.32 5.28
CA LEU A 294 -8.75 -11.91 6.58
C LEU A 294 -8.14 -10.90 7.56
N PHE A 295 -7.80 -9.68 7.11
CA PHE A 295 -7.33 -8.61 7.99
C PHE A 295 -8.49 -7.81 8.58
N ALA A 296 -9.66 -7.79 7.92
CA ALA A 296 -10.83 -7.13 8.45
C ALA A 296 -11.37 -7.89 9.68
N ASP A 297 -11.83 -7.15 10.69
CA ASP A 297 -12.46 -7.75 11.87
C ASP A 297 -13.80 -8.43 11.53
N SER A 298 -14.41 -8.00 10.42
CA SER A 298 -15.64 -8.60 9.90
C SER A 298 -15.36 -9.92 9.18
N ARG A 299 -16.15 -10.94 9.53
CA ARG A 299 -16.21 -12.24 8.83
C ARG A 299 -17.13 -12.20 7.61
N ALA A 300 -17.71 -11.03 7.30
CA ALA A 300 -18.59 -10.87 6.15
C ALA A 300 -17.79 -10.88 4.83
N PRO A 301 -18.39 -11.34 3.72
CA PRO A 301 -17.82 -11.15 2.40
C PRO A 301 -17.58 -9.67 2.08
N ILE A 302 -16.52 -9.38 1.33
CA ILE A 302 -16.17 -8.01 0.89
C ILE A 302 -17.26 -7.43 -0.01
N SER A 303 -17.82 -8.27 -0.88
CA SER A 303 -18.85 -7.92 -1.84
C SER A 303 -19.77 -9.12 -2.07
N ALA A 304 -20.86 -8.89 -2.80
CA ALA A 304 -21.80 -9.96 -3.12
C ALA A 304 -21.09 -11.13 -3.84
N PRO A 305 -21.39 -12.39 -3.49
CA PRO A 305 -20.89 -13.56 -4.23
C PRO A 305 -21.33 -13.53 -5.69
N LEU A 306 -20.38 -13.52 -6.63
CA LEU A 306 -20.63 -13.51 -8.08
C LEU A 306 -19.85 -14.62 -8.79
N THR A 307 -20.22 -14.93 -10.02
CA THR A 307 -19.57 -15.96 -10.83
C THR A 307 -18.19 -15.51 -11.29
N LEU A 308 -17.24 -16.44 -11.45
CA LEU A 308 -15.93 -16.13 -12.00
C LEU A 308 -16.06 -15.72 -13.48
N LEU A 309 -15.68 -14.50 -13.83
CA LEU A 309 -15.85 -13.98 -15.18
C LEU A 309 -14.67 -14.37 -16.10
N LEU A 310 -14.95 -14.80 -17.33
CA LEU A 310 -13.94 -14.92 -18.37
C LEU A 310 -13.89 -13.65 -19.23
N ARG A 311 -12.76 -12.94 -19.21
CA ARG A 311 -12.52 -11.71 -19.98
C ARG A 311 -11.74 -11.95 -21.26
N GLY A 312 -11.94 -11.09 -22.26
CA GLY A 312 -11.16 -11.08 -23.50
C GLY A 312 -11.44 -12.24 -24.46
N PHE A 313 -12.40 -13.12 -24.15
CA PHE A 313 -12.77 -14.20 -25.06
C PHE A 313 -13.43 -13.61 -26.32
N PRO A 314 -12.94 -13.92 -27.53
CA PRO A 314 -13.53 -13.40 -28.76
C PRO A 314 -14.94 -13.98 -28.92
N ARG A 315 -15.96 -13.15 -28.62
CA ARG A 315 -17.33 -13.46 -28.98
C ARG A 315 -17.42 -13.37 -30.50
N SER A 316 -17.62 -14.50 -31.17
CA SER A 316 -17.98 -14.50 -32.59
C SER A 316 -19.21 -13.60 -32.76
N GLY A 317 -19.13 -12.67 -33.72
CA GLY A 317 -19.85 -11.41 -33.71
C GLY A 317 -21.35 -11.52 -33.39
N SER A 318 -21.82 -10.68 -32.46
CA SER A 318 -23.20 -10.24 -32.46
C SER A 318 -23.41 -9.28 -33.64
N SER A 319 -23.35 -9.79 -34.86
CA SER A 319 -23.92 -9.10 -36.01
C SER A 319 -25.44 -9.10 -35.82
N SER A 320 -25.98 -7.90 -35.65
CA SER A 320 -27.36 -7.52 -35.85
C SER A 320 -28.14 -8.49 -36.75
N LYS A 321 -29.21 -9.07 -36.21
CA LYS A 321 -30.26 -9.71 -37.02
C LYS A 321 -30.80 -8.69 -38.02
N SER A 322 -30.44 -8.84 -39.29
CA SER A 322 -31.20 -8.29 -40.41
C SER A 322 -31.54 -9.42 -41.39
N SER A 323 -32.81 -9.79 -41.37
CA SER A 323 -33.63 -10.41 -42.44
C SER A 323 -32.94 -11.28 -43.50
N GLY A 324 -33.21 -12.59 -43.41
CA GLY A 324 -33.71 -13.45 -44.49
C GLY A 324 -32.97 -13.51 -45.84
N ARG A 325 -32.39 -14.67 -46.14
CA ARG A 325 -32.84 -15.57 -47.22
C ARG A 325 -32.06 -16.89 -47.19
N GLU A 326 -32.76 -17.96 -47.50
CA GLU A 326 -32.31 -19.34 -47.62
C GLU A 326 -31.24 -19.49 -48.70
N SER A 327 -30.24 -20.34 -48.46
CA SER A 327 -29.53 -21.13 -49.47
C SER A 327 -28.70 -22.21 -48.77
N GLU A 328 -29.00 -23.47 -49.08
CA GLU A 328 -28.23 -24.65 -48.69
C GLU A 328 -26.87 -24.67 -49.40
N SER A 329 -25.79 -24.94 -48.66
CA SER A 329 -24.63 -25.70 -49.16
C SER A 329 -23.75 -26.16 -48.00
N SER A 330 -23.25 -27.37 -48.16
CA SER A 330 -22.54 -28.21 -47.19
C SER A 330 -21.02 -28.00 -47.17
N ASP A 331 -20.43 -28.45 -46.06
CA ASP A 331 -19.04 -28.85 -45.78
C ASP A 331 -17.94 -27.79 -45.57
N GLY A 332 -17.35 -27.84 -44.36
CA GLY A 332 -16.05 -27.25 -44.04
C GLY A 332 -15.83 -26.92 -42.56
N ASN A 333 -15.47 -27.93 -41.74
CA ASN A 333 -14.85 -27.82 -40.41
C ASN A 333 -15.60 -27.02 -39.32
N ALA A 334 -16.55 -27.69 -38.67
CA ALA A 334 -17.02 -27.32 -37.34
C ALA A 334 -15.93 -27.62 -36.29
N VAL A 335 -14.99 -26.70 -36.09
CA VAL A 335 -14.30 -26.58 -34.79
C VAL A 335 -15.35 -26.05 -33.84
N SER A 336 -15.91 -26.93 -33.02
CA SER A 336 -16.96 -26.61 -32.06
C SER A 336 -16.54 -25.41 -31.20
N ASN A 337 -17.33 -24.35 -31.30
CA ASN A 337 -17.39 -23.26 -30.34
C ASN A 337 -17.72 -23.84 -28.96
N HIS A 338 -16.72 -24.32 -28.22
CA HIS A 338 -16.87 -24.54 -26.80
C HIS A 338 -16.97 -23.15 -26.15
N GLU A 339 -18.19 -22.75 -25.77
CA GLU A 339 -18.35 -21.78 -24.69
C GLU A 339 -17.39 -22.22 -23.58
N ALA A 340 -16.43 -21.36 -23.23
CA ALA A 340 -15.47 -21.66 -22.19
C ALA A 340 -16.23 -21.81 -20.87
N VAL A 341 -16.57 -23.05 -20.51
CA VAL A 341 -17.29 -23.39 -19.29
C VAL A 341 -16.35 -23.14 -18.12
N THR A 342 -16.58 -22.07 -17.37
CA THR A 342 -15.90 -21.84 -16.09
C THR A 342 -16.34 -22.91 -15.09
N TYR A 343 -15.42 -23.34 -14.21
CA TYR A 343 -15.67 -24.41 -13.23
C TYR A 343 -16.03 -25.76 -13.86
N ALA A 344 -15.30 -26.17 -14.90
CA ALA A 344 -15.40 -27.54 -15.37
C ALA A 344 -14.96 -28.51 -14.27
N ASP A 345 -15.51 -29.72 -14.24
CA ASP A 345 -15.21 -30.72 -13.20
C ASP A 345 -13.72 -31.11 -13.15
N THR A 346 -13.00 -30.88 -14.25
CA THR A 346 -11.57 -31.17 -14.41
C THR A 346 -10.66 -30.02 -14.01
N TRP A 347 -11.21 -28.93 -13.47
CA TRP A 347 -10.41 -27.82 -12.97
C TRP A 347 -9.76 -28.14 -11.63
N THR A 348 -8.47 -27.86 -11.54
CA THR A 348 -7.68 -27.97 -10.31
C THR A 348 -7.16 -26.58 -9.94
N PHE A 349 -7.28 -26.22 -8.67
CA PHE A 349 -6.89 -24.91 -8.16
C PHE A 349 -5.52 -25.04 -7.49
N LEU A 350 -4.59 -24.22 -7.93
CA LEU A 350 -3.21 -24.20 -7.48
C LEU A 350 -2.98 -22.89 -6.73
N VAL A 351 -2.88 -23.00 -5.40
CA VAL A 351 -2.59 -21.85 -4.52
C VAL A 351 -1.23 -21.25 -4.92
N PRO A 352 -1.11 -19.92 -5.06
CA PRO A 352 -2.10 -18.92 -4.65
C PRO A 352 -3.20 -18.62 -5.68
N ASP A 353 -2.93 -18.47 -6.97
CA ASP A 353 -3.85 -17.78 -7.90
C ASP A 353 -4.05 -18.46 -9.26
N LEU A 354 -3.62 -19.71 -9.41
CA LEU A 354 -3.64 -20.42 -10.68
C LEU A 354 -4.78 -21.44 -10.75
N ILE A 355 -5.38 -21.57 -11.92
CA ILE A 355 -6.44 -22.55 -12.21
C ILE A 355 -6.02 -23.37 -13.42
N CYS A 356 -5.86 -24.67 -13.22
CA CYS A 356 -5.44 -25.62 -14.25
C CYS A 356 -6.64 -26.43 -14.74
N ASP A 357 -7.02 -26.24 -15.99
CA ASP A 357 -8.00 -27.06 -16.70
C ASP A 357 -7.30 -28.29 -17.28
N VAL A 358 -7.39 -29.41 -16.55
CA VAL A 358 -6.66 -30.64 -16.91
C VAL A 358 -7.19 -31.26 -18.20
N ALA A 359 -8.48 -31.12 -18.50
CA ALA A 359 -9.09 -31.68 -19.71
C ALA A 359 -8.64 -30.95 -20.97
N ASN A 360 -8.65 -29.61 -20.92
CA ASN A 360 -8.29 -28.78 -22.07
C ASN A 360 -6.80 -28.41 -22.12
N ARG A 361 -6.01 -28.82 -21.11
CA ARG A 361 -4.59 -28.47 -20.95
C ARG A 361 -4.36 -26.96 -20.96
N LEU A 362 -5.22 -26.22 -20.27
CA LEU A 362 -5.15 -24.76 -20.17
C LEU A 362 -4.78 -24.37 -18.75
N LEU A 363 -3.91 -23.38 -18.62
CA LEU A 363 -3.64 -22.72 -17.35
C LEU A 363 -4.22 -21.30 -17.42
N TRP A 364 -4.93 -20.93 -16.36
CA TRP A 364 -5.50 -19.61 -16.15
C TRP A 364 -4.93 -18.99 -14.89
N LYS A 365 -4.89 -17.66 -14.87
CA LYS A 365 -4.58 -16.88 -13.68
C LYS A 365 -5.81 -16.12 -13.21
N SER A 366 -6.06 -16.16 -11.91
CA SER A 366 -7.16 -15.46 -11.26
C SER A 366 -6.75 -14.03 -10.92
N HIS A 367 -7.67 -13.10 -11.16
CA HIS A 367 -7.50 -11.68 -10.91
C HIS A 367 -8.69 -11.11 -10.15
N LEU A 368 -8.46 -10.03 -9.40
CA LEU A 368 -9.52 -9.23 -8.79
C LEU A 368 -9.89 -8.08 -9.72
N ASP A 369 -11.17 -7.74 -9.79
CA ASP A 369 -11.61 -6.50 -10.40
C ASP A 369 -11.94 -5.45 -9.33
N LEU A 370 -10.96 -4.59 -9.05
CA LEU A 370 -11.11 -3.52 -8.06
C LEU A 370 -12.23 -2.54 -8.40
N GLU A 371 -12.53 -2.34 -9.69
CA GLU A 371 -13.54 -1.40 -10.14
C GLU A 371 -14.95 -1.95 -9.92
N ALA A 372 -15.21 -3.20 -10.32
CA ALA A 372 -16.47 -3.86 -10.03
C ALA A 372 -16.71 -4.01 -8.51
N ILE A 373 -15.67 -4.36 -7.73
CA ILE A 373 -15.77 -4.43 -6.26
C ILE A 373 -16.16 -3.06 -5.70
N SER A 374 -15.48 -1.99 -6.12
CA SER A 374 -15.75 -0.63 -5.66
C SER A 374 -17.15 -0.15 -6.03
N ALA A 375 -17.63 -0.47 -7.24
CA ALA A 375 -18.96 -0.11 -7.70
C ALA A 375 -20.10 -0.90 -7.03
N SER A 376 -19.81 -2.10 -6.54
CA SER A 376 -20.81 -2.99 -5.92
C SER A 376 -21.11 -2.70 -4.45
N SER A 377 -20.22 -1.98 -3.78
CA SER A 377 -20.31 -1.79 -2.33
C SER A 377 -21.17 -0.59 -1.95
N SER A 378 -22.00 -0.77 -0.92
CA SER A 378 -22.78 0.31 -0.31
C SER A 378 -22.01 1.10 0.76
N GLU A 379 -20.98 0.51 1.35
CA GLU A 379 -20.22 1.10 2.46
C GLU A 379 -18.87 1.61 1.97
N ALA A 380 -18.73 2.92 1.83
CA ALA A 380 -17.51 3.52 1.30
C ALA A 380 -16.29 3.30 2.21
N THR A 381 -16.48 3.29 3.53
CA THR A 381 -15.38 3.14 4.50
C THR A 381 -14.68 1.79 4.37
N THR A 382 -15.44 0.70 4.29
CA THR A 382 -14.91 -0.67 4.17
C THR A 382 -14.19 -0.88 2.83
N VAL A 383 -14.72 -0.29 1.75
CA VAL A 383 -14.07 -0.33 0.42
C VAL A 383 -12.77 0.45 0.42
N LEU A 384 -12.75 1.64 1.02
CA LEU A 384 -11.53 2.43 1.12
C LEU A 384 -10.46 1.67 1.92
N GLU A 385 -10.82 1.07 3.05
CA GLU A 385 -9.91 0.19 3.80
C GLU A 385 -9.37 -0.96 2.95
N PHE A 386 -10.26 -1.63 2.21
CA PHE A 386 -9.90 -2.72 1.31
C PHE A 386 -8.93 -2.26 0.21
N LEU A 387 -9.23 -1.14 -0.46
CA LEU A 387 -8.44 -0.57 -1.54
C LEU A 387 -7.07 -0.08 -1.06
N GLN A 388 -6.99 0.52 0.12
CA GLN A 388 -5.73 0.98 0.73
C GLN A 388 -4.75 -0.16 1.02
N ARG A 389 -5.23 -1.40 1.11
CA ARG A 389 -4.41 -2.60 1.35
C ARG A 389 -3.91 -3.29 0.06
N ARG A 390 -4.33 -2.83 -1.13
CA ARG A 390 -3.99 -3.47 -2.42
C ARG A 390 -2.55 -3.16 -2.83
N LYS A 391 -1.83 -4.16 -3.35
CA LYS A 391 -0.44 -4.03 -3.80
C LYS A 391 -0.25 -4.32 -5.28
N LEU A 392 -1.00 -5.26 -5.86
CA LEU A 392 -0.84 -5.62 -7.27
C LEU A 392 -1.24 -4.48 -8.22
N GLU A 393 -2.39 -3.83 -7.98
CA GLU A 393 -2.89 -2.71 -8.77
C GLU A 393 -2.99 -1.42 -7.93
N ALA A 394 -1.92 -1.08 -7.21
CA ALA A 394 -1.91 0.03 -6.25
C ALA A 394 -2.31 1.39 -6.86
N ASN A 395 -1.92 1.68 -8.10
CA ASN A 395 -2.30 2.92 -8.78
C ASN A 395 -3.80 2.97 -9.07
N LYS A 396 -4.39 1.88 -9.58
CA LYS A 396 -5.84 1.78 -9.82
C LYS A 396 -6.60 1.89 -8.50
N ALA A 397 -6.12 1.24 -7.44
CA ALA A 397 -6.72 1.35 -6.11
C ALA A 397 -6.70 2.79 -5.58
N LYS A 398 -5.60 3.52 -5.80
CA LYS A 398 -5.47 4.94 -5.44
C LYS A 398 -6.46 5.82 -6.20
N GLU A 399 -6.56 5.66 -7.52
CA GLU A 399 -7.52 6.39 -8.36
C GLU A 399 -8.97 6.15 -7.90
N LEU A 400 -9.32 4.89 -7.59
CA LEU A 400 -10.63 4.53 -7.06
C LEU A 400 -10.89 5.18 -5.68
N CYS A 401 -9.90 5.20 -4.78
CA CYS A 401 -10.04 5.85 -3.47
C CYS A 401 -10.29 7.36 -3.59
N LEU A 402 -9.55 8.05 -4.47
CA LEU A 402 -9.74 9.47 -4.76
C LEU A 402 -11.12 9.73 -5.39
N GLY A 403 -11.51 8.88 -6.35
CA GLY A 403 -12.82 8.94 -7.01
C GLY A 403 -13.99 8.75 -6.04
N ILE A 404 -13.94 7.73 -5.17
CA ILE A 404 -14.96 7.47 -4.14
C ILE A 404 -15.07 8.68 -3.20
N THR A 405 -13.95 9.18 -2.69
CA THR A 405 -13.94 10.32 -1.76
C THR A 405 -14.53 11.57 -2.42
N ARG A 406 -14.15 11.85 -3.67
CA ARG A 406 -14.71 12.95 -4.45
C ARG A 406 -16.22 12.81 -4.66
N THR A 407 -16.69 11.62 -5.03
CA THR A 407 -18.13 11.35 -5.21
C THR A 407 -18.91 11.54 -3.91
N LEU A 408 -18.39 11.08 -2.77
CA LEU A 408 -19.05 11.29 -1.47
C LEU A 408 -19.27 12.78 -1.14
N ILE A 409 -18.29 13.62 -1.48
CA ILE A 409 -18.37 15.07 -1.27
C ILE A 409 -19.33 15.72 -2.26
N LEU A 410 -19.23 15.39 -3.56
CA LEU A 410 -20.12 15.96 -4.59
C LEU A 410 -21.59 15.55 -4.40
N GLU A 411 -21.84 14.35 -3.88
CA GLU A 411 -23.18 13.87 -3.48
C GLU A 411 -23.71 14.54 -2.20
N HIS A 412 -22.95 15.45 -1.58
CA HIS A 412 -23.31 16.13 -0.34
C HIS A 412 -23.69 15.16 0.80
N ARG A 413 -22.96 14.03 0.91
CA ARG A 413 -23.15 13.08 2.00
C ARG A 413 -22.91 13.74 3.37
N PRO A 414 -23.53 13.28 4.47
CA PRO A 414 -23.31 13.89 5.78
C PRO A 414 -21.82 13.99 6.14
N VAL A 415 -21.40 15.11 6.73
CA VAL A 415 -19.99 15.39 7.07
C VAL A 415 -19.37 14.25 7.88
N SER A 416 -20.12 13.63 8.78
CA SER A 416 -19.66 12.49 9.59
C SER A 416 -19.31 11.24 8.77
N VAL A 417 -19.98 11.02 7.63
CA VAL A 417 -19.69 9.90 6.73
C VAL A 417 -18.42 10.17 5.93
N VAL A 418 -18.30 11.39 5.39
CA VAL A 418 -17.09 11.83 4.65
C VAL A 418 -15.87 11.87 5.56
N ALA A 419 -16.02 12.38 6.79
CA ALA A 419 -14.96 12.43 7.78
C ALA A 419 -14.41 11.04 8.12
N LYS A 420 -15.28 10.04 8.28
CA LYS A 420 -14.86 8.64 8.49
C LYS A 420 -14.09 8.09 7.28
N ALA A 421 -14.55 8.36 6.07
CA ALA A 421 -13.88 7.94 4.84
C ALA A 421 -12.48 8.58 4.71
N ILE A 422 -12.38 9.89 4.95
CA ILE A 422 -11.11 10.61 4.99
C ILE A 422 -10.19 10.07 6.09
N HIS A 423 -10.74 9.79 7.27
CA HIS A 423 -9.96 9.27 8.37
C HIS A 423 -9.29 7.94 8.02
N VAL A 424 -10.01 7.02 7.38
CA VAL A 424 -9.44 5.75 6.86
C VAL A 424 -8.22 6.00 5.96
N LEU A 425 -8.31 6.97 5.04
CA LEU A 425 -7.23 7.28 4.10
C LEU A 425 -6.01 7.89 4.80
N VAL A 426 -6.25 8.84 5.72
CA VAL A 426 -5.19 9.50 6.49
C VAL A 426 -4.47 8.49 7.40
N THR A 427 -5.21 7.62 8.09
CA THR A 427 -4.66 6.56 8.94
C THR A 427 -3.86 5.55 8.12
N SER A 428 -4.37 5.16 6.93
CA SER A 428 -3.65 4.27 6.02
C SER A 428 -2.34 4.88 5.52
N TYR A 429 -2.33 6.18 5.20
CA TYR A 429 -1.12 6.91 4.82
C TYR A 429 -0.11 7.01 5.96
N SER A 430 -0.56 7.31 7.19
CA SER A 430 0.25 7.28 8.42
C SER A 430 0.93 5.94 8.62
N HIS A 431 0.18 4.83 8.47
CA HIS A 431 0.75 3.48 8.55
C HIS A 431 1.78 3.22 7.44
N SER A 432 1.50 3.64 6.21
CA SER A 432 2.42 3.49 5.09
C SER A 432 3.76 4.20 5.32
N ILE A 433 3.74 5.43 5.86
CA ILE A 433 4.96 6.17 6.22
C ILE A 433 5.74 5.45 7.33
N LYS A 434 5.05 4.98 8.37
CA LYS A 434 5.68 4.27 9.50
C LYS A 434 6.36 2.97 9.04
N VAL A 435 5.71 2.23 8.14
CA VAL A 435 6.25 0.98 7.59
C VAL A 435 7.37 1.24 6.57
N GLY A 436 7.27 2.30 5.77
CA GLY A 436 8.28 2.69 4.78
C GLY A 436 9.55 3.33 5.39
N SER A 437 9.51 3.77 6.64
CA SER A 437 10.62 4.46 7.32
C SER A 437 11.61 3.54 8.07
N HIS A 438 11.50 2.21 7.92
CA HIS A 438 12.56 1.30 8.37
C HIS A 438 13.37 0.79 7.17
N PRO A 439 14.47 1.50 6.84
CA PRO A 439 15.77 0.98 7.25
C PRO A 439 16.76 2.04 7.79
N LYS A 440 17.68 1.53 8.64
CA LYS A 440 18.90 2.15 9.21
C LYS A 440 18.71 3.29 10.22
N GLY A 441 18.97 2.94 11.49
CA GLY A 441 19.17 3.89 12.56
C GLY A 441 20.36 4.82 12.27
N LEU A 442 20.09 6.12 12.40
CA LEU A 442 21.09 7.08 12.81
C LEU A 442 20.68 7.64 14.17
N LYS A 443 21.62 7.58 15.10
CA LYS A 443 21.55 8.17 16.44
C LYS A 443 21.26 9.68 16.34
N PRO A 444 20.51 10.28 17.28
CA PRO A 444 20.35 11.72 17.33
C PRO A 444 21.67 12.36 17.77
N GLU A 445 22.24 13.17 16.88
CA GLU A 445 23.42 13.98 17.14
C GLU A 445 23.06 15.09 18.14
N LYS A 446 23.78 15.11 19.26
CA LYS A 446 23.70 16.14 20.29
C LYS A 446 24.28 17.44 19.74
N THR A 447 23.45 18.48 19.62
CA THR A 447 23.96 19.84 19.45
C THR A 447 24.43 20.38 20.80
N SER A 448 25.72 20.72 20.80
CA SER A 448 26.47 21.43 21.82
C SER A 448 25.88 22.80 22.11
N ALA A 449 25.49 23.04 23.37
CA ALA A 449 25.27 24.38 23.90
C ALA A 449 26.57 24.85 24.57
N THR A 450 27.18 25.86 23.96
CA THR A 450 28.28 26.65 24.51
C THR A 450 27.85 27.33 25.81
N GLY A 451 28.66 27.18 26.86
CA GLY A 451 28.45 27.79 28.16
C GLY A 451 28.67 29.30 28.15
N VAL A 452 27.83 29.99 28.93
CA VAL A 452 28.18 31.26 29.57
C VAL A 452 27.70 31.15 31.01
N GLN A 453 28.68 31.26 31.91
CA GLN A 453 28.51 31.31 33.35
C GLN A 453 27.82 32.62 33.74
N ASN A 454 26.90 32.58 34.70
CA ASN A 454 26.77 33.62 35.71
C ASN A 454 26.12 33.06 36.98
N ALA A 455 26.71 33.43 38.11
CA ALA A 455 26.49 32.90 39.44
C ALA A 455 25.42 33.67 40.24
N GLY A 456 24.93 33.02 41.30
CA GLY A 456 24.07 33.54 42.38
C GLY A 456 23.02 32.49 42.75
N ALA A 457 23.26 31.61 43.74
CA ALA A 457 22.92 31.78 45.16
C ALA A 457 21.44 32.20 45.34
N ASP A 458 20.57 31.55 46.11
CA ASP A 458 20.79 30.76 47.32
C ASP A 458 19.45 30.14 47.80
N VAL A 459 19.57 29.13 48.67
CA VAL A 459 18.63 28.74 49.76
C VAL A 459 17.40 27.85 49.50
N SER A 460 17.51 26.68 50.11
CA SER A 460 16.54 25.66 50.54
C SER A 460 15.32 26.16 51.35
N ALA A 461 14.21 25.41 51.30
CA ALA A 461 13.60 24.84 52.51
C ALA A 461 12.47 23.83 52.20
N ILE A 462 12.54 22.74 52.96
CA ILE A 462 11.60 21.63 53.13
C ILE A 462 10.39 22.08 53.99
N GLY A 463 9.24 21.44 53.80
CA GLY A 463 8.14 21.46 54.78
C GLY A 463 6.98 20.56 54.40
N THR A 464 6.97 19.35 54.96
CA THR A 464 5.79 18.48 55.15
C THR A 464 4.81 19.18 56.12
N ASP A 465 3.51 18.88 56.26
CA ASP A 465 2.90 17.61 56.66
C ASP A 465 1.37 17.80 56.92
N THR A 466 0.67 16.67 57.11
CA THR A 466 -0.58 16.45 57.88
C THR A 466 -1.95 16.83 57.27
N HIS A 467 -2.82 15.86 56.92
CA HIS A 467 -3.71 14.99 57.74
C HIS A 467 -5.03 15.63 58.21
N GLY A 468 -6.17 15.02 57.84
CA GLY A 468 -7.48 15.29 58.44
C GLY A 468 -8.66 14.54 57.79
N LYS A 469 -9.02 13.37 58.33
CA LYS A 469 -10.25 12.58 58.06
C LYS A 469 -11.45 13.11 58.87
N SER A 470 -12.67 12.92 58.35
CA SER A 470 -13.92 12.57 59.11
C SER A 470 -15.09 12.40 58.11
N ILE A 471 -15.63 11.19 57.84
CA ILE A 471 -16.73 10.45 58.54
C ILE A 471 -18.11 11.13 58.35
N VAL A 472 -18.93 10.67 57.37
CA VAL A 472 -20.10 9.74 57.42
C VAL A 472 -21.42 10.38 57.88
N HIS A 473 -22.46 10.34 57.02
CA HIS A 473 -23.81 9.95 57.42
C HIS A 473 -24.62 9.37 56.24
N GLU A 474 -25.24 8.22 56.51
CA GLU A 474 -26.07 7.37 55.65
C GLU A 474 -27.48 7.94 55.39
N SER A 475 -28.08 7.55 54.26
CA SER A 475 -29.43 6.96 54.25
C SER A 475 -29.70 6.17 52.96
N SER A 476 -29.93 4.87 53.13
CA SER A 476 -30.55 3.86 52.24
C SER A 476 -31.81 4.37 51.52
N THR A 477 -32.17 3.93 50.30
CA THR A 477 -32.71 2.59 49.99
C THR A 477 -32.66 2.25 48.49
N GLY A 478 -32.07 1.08 48.16
CA GLY A 478 -32.65 -0.01 47.33
C GLY A 478 -33.02 0.28 45.86
N VAL A 479 -32.53 -0.42 44.85
CA VAL A 479 -32.45 -1.90 44.68
C VAL A 479 -31.38 -2.22 43.61
N ASP A 480 -30.50 -3.18 43.95
CA ASP A 480 -29.83 -4.26 43.18
C ASP A 480 -29.83 -4.21 41.62
N ARG A 481 -28.77 -4.58 40.86
CA ARG A 481 -27.55 -5.39 41.15
C ARG A 481 -26.56 -5.40 39.95
N GLY A 482 -25.26 -5.43 40.26
CA GLY A 482 -24.10 -5.99 39.49
C GLY A 482 -23.54 -5.14 38.33
N LEU A 483 -22.45 -4.35 38.45
CA LEU A 483 -21.01 -4.65 38.73
C LEU A 483 -20.45 -5.79 37.84
N LEU A 484 -19.38 -5.60 37.07
CA LEU A 484 -18.03 -5.20 37.49
C LEU A 484 -17.27 -4.35 36.46
N ASP A 485 -16.41 -3.50 37.01
CA ASP A 485 -15.50 -2.56 36.34
C ASP A 485 -14.06 -3.11 36.29
N GLU A 486 -13.31 -2.57 35.32
CA GLU A 486 -11.88 -2.23 35.30
C GLU A 486 -10.73 -3.22 35.63
N ALA A 487 -9.89 -3.41 34.60
CA ALA A 487 -8.42 -3.32 34.51
C ALA A 487 -7.50 -4.00 35.57
N LEU A 488 -6.41 -4.61 35.07
CA LEU A 488 -5.06 -4.03 35.17
C LEU A 488 -3.98 -4.88 34.45
N THR A 489 -3.03 -4.13 33.90
CA THR A 489 -1.74 -4.45 33.30
C THR A 489 -0.71 -4.99 34.29
N VAL A 490 0.20 -5.87 33.85
CA VAL A 490 1.56 -6.02 34.39
C VAL A 490 2.54 -6.29 33.24
N SER A 491 3.63 -5.52 33.21
CA SER A 491 4.80 -5.62 32.32
C SER A 491 5.77 -6.71 32.79
N SER A 492 6.61 -7.22 31.89
CA SER A 492 7.98 -7.65 32.23
C SER A 492 8.89 -7.55 31.00
N LEU A 493 9.89 -6.70 31.10
CA LEU A 493 11.12 -6.67 30.30
C LEU A 493 12.09 -7.70 30.89
N GLU A 494 12.80 -8.44 30.04
CA GLU A 494 14.11 -8.99 30.38
C GLU A 494 15.07 -8.79 29.20
N SER A 495 16.27 -8.35 29.57
CA SER A 495 17.43 -8.04 28.77
C SER A 495 18.52 -9.05 29.09
N GLU A 496 19.21 -9.58 28.09
CA GLU A 496 20.52 -10.22 28.28
C GLU A 496 21.52 -9.61 27.29
N ASP A 497 22.56 -9.00 27.88
CA ASP A 497 23.85 -8.70 27.26
C ASP A 497 24.66 -10.00 27.19
N GLU A 498 25.48 -10.20 26.15
CA GLU A 498 26.91 -10.57 26.26
C GLU A 498 27.62 -10.67 24.89
N SER A 499 28.74 -9.94 24.82
CA SER A 499 30.04 -10.31 24.22
C SER A 499 30.32 -10.24 22.70
N GLU A 500 31.20 -9.29 22.37
CA GLU A 500 32.45 -9.40 21.59
C GLU A 500 32.48 -10.15 20.24
N SER A 501 32.77 -9.42 19.14
CA SER A 501 34.09 -9.49 18.47
C SER A 501 34.11 -8.78 17.08
N VAL A 502 35.09 -7.88 16.94
CA VAL A 502 35.97 -7.66 15.78
C VAL A 502 35.38 -7.69 14.36
N ASN A 503 35.30 -6.52 13.72
CA ASN A 503 35.42 -6.38 12.27
C ASN A 503 36.73 -5.63 11.94
N PRO A 504 37.54 -6.10 10.97
CA PRO A 504 38.68 -5.35 10.50
C PRO A 504 38.25 -4.27 9.50
N GLU A 505 38.92 -3.12 9.62
CA GLU A 505 38.93 -2.03 8.67
C GLU A 505 39.47 -2.51 7.30
N SER A 506 38.85 -2.05 6.21
CA SER A 506 39.61 -1.77 5.00
C SER A 506 39.12 -0.47 4.35
N ASN A 507 39.99 0.53 4.48
CA ASN A 507 40.01 1.75 3.68
C ASN A 507 40.32 1.42 2.22
N SER A 508 39.66 2.11 1.30
CA SER A 508 40.38 2.80 0.21
C SER A 508 39.51 3.86 -0.43
N LYS A 509 39.99 5.10 -0.29
CA LYS A 509 39.61 6.32 -1.00
C LYS A 509 39.95 6.21 -2.49
N GLU A 510 39.31 7.03 -3.33
CA GLU A 510 39.90 8.09 -4.17
C GLU A 510 39.65 7.73 -5.65
N ALA A 511 39.39 8.61 -6.62
CA ALA A 511 39.47 10.06 -6.68
C ALA A 511 38.57 10.62 -7.79
N LEU A 512 38.28 11.91 -7.65
CA LEU A 512 37.66 12.82 -8.61
C LEU A 512 38.48 12.97 -9.90
N ILE A 513 37.80 13.21 -11.03
CA ILE A 513 38.25 14.23 -12.01
C ILE A 513 37.07 15.10 -12.46
N MET A 514 37.38 16.39 -12.45
CA MET A 514 36.57 17.58 -12.64
C MET A 514 36.38 17.92 -14.13
N GLY A 515 35.24 18.49 -14.50
CA GLY A 515 35.04 19.13 -15.81
C GLY A 515 33.76 19.95 -15.83
N LYS A 516 33.90 21.26 -15.67
CA LYS A 516 32.82 22.25 -15.48
C LYS A 516 32.83 23.19 -16.70
N VAL A 517 31.75 23.28 -17.48
CA VAL A 517 31.39 24.49 -18.27
C VAL A 517 29.86 24.60 -18.40
N SER A 518 29.41 25.82 -18.23
CA SER A 518 28.05 26.40 -18.20
C SER A 518 27.39 26.59 -19.57
N ASN A 519 26.05 26.48 -19.65
CA ASN A 519 25.15 27.59 -20.07
C ASN A 519 23.67 27.18 -20.08
N GLU A 520 22.82 28.18 -19.90
CA GLU A 520 21.38 28.18 -19.69
C GLU A 520 20.53 27.95 -20.96
N ASP A 521 19.31 27.47 -20.68
CA ASP A 521 18.01 27.75 -21.30
C ASP A 521 17.50 27.11 -22.61
N SER A 522 16.26 26.61 -22.43
CA SER A 522 15.12 26.52 -23.35
C SER A 522 14.85 25.22 -24.13
N LEU A 523 13.86 24.49 -23.59
CA LEU A 523 12.64 23.97 -24.25
C LEU A 523 12.79 23.26 -25.60
N SER A 524 12.53 21.94 -25.61
CA SER A 524 11.30 21.42 -26.23
C SER A 524 11.20 19.90 -26.05
N VAL A 525 9.99 19.49 -25.67
CA VAL A 525 9.52 18.14 -25.42
C VAL A 525 9.40 17.38 -26.74
N GLN A 526 10.12 16.27 -26.88
CA GLN A 526 9.76 15.16 -27.77
C GLN A 526 10.62 13.94 -27.42
N SER A 527 10.06 13.00 -26.65
CA SER A 527 10.27 11.54 -26.77
C SER A 527 9.98 10.85 -25.44
N SER A 528 8.97 9.99 -25.39
CA SER A 528 8.99 8.83 -24.49
C SER A 528 7.90 7.82 -24.87
N LEU A 529 8.11 7.12 -25.98
CA LEU A 529 7.91 5.68 -26.02
C LEU A 529 9.16 5.08 -25.38
N GLN A 530 9.10 4.74 -24.09
CA GLN A 530 9.98 3.81 -23.36
C GLN A 530 9.87 4.06 -21.85
N SER A 531 9.21 3.15 -21.13
CA SER A 531 9.62 2.74 -19.77
C SER A 531 8.82 1.51 -19.32
N HIS A 532 8.94 0.39 -20.06
CA HIS A 532 8.85 -0.92 -19.43
C HIS A 532 10.26 -1.25 -18.94
N GLN A 533 10.61 -0.72 -17.78
CA GLN A 533 11.69 -1.17 -16.87
C GLN A 533 11.83 -0.15 -15.74
N GLU A 534 10.95 -0.25 -14.75
CA GLU A 534 11.30 0.11 -13.38
C GLU A 534 10.90 -1.08 -12.49
N GLU A 535 11.86 -1.97 -12.25
CA GLU A 535 11.75 -2.94 -11.17
C GLU A 535 11.81 -2.19 -9.83
N SER A 536 10.74 -2.31 -9.05
CA SER A 536 10.72 -2.26 -7.57
C SER A 536 10.82 -0.92 -6.82
N LYS A 537 10.03 0.09 -7.20
CA LYS A 537 9.35 0.90 -6.17
C LYS A 537 8.03 0.21 -5.85
N LEU A 538 7.87 -0.30 -4.63
CA LEU A 538 6.58 -0.76 -4.12
C LEU A 538 5.57 0.39 -4.27
N THR A 539 4.73 0.35 -5.30
CA THR A 539 3.66 1.32 -5.47
C THR A 539 2.66 1.11 -4.33
N SER A 540 2.42 2.17 -3.55
CA SER A 540 1.49 2.14 -2.43
C SER A 540 0.16 2.75 -2.84
N ALA A 541 -0.94 2.10 -2.46
CA ALA A 541 -2.28 2.67 -2.62
C ALA A 541 -2.54 3.85 -1.65
N ALA A 542 -1.62 4.12 -0.73
CA ALA A 542 -1.70 5.21 0.23
C ALA A 542 -1.79 6.59 -0.46
N ILE A 543 -2.74 7.41 -0.01
CA ILE A 543 -2.99 8.76 -0.52
C ILE A 543 -2.31 9.79 0.38
N SER A 544 -1.41 10.58 -0.20
CA SER A 544 -0.80 11.71 0.50
C SER A 544 -1.76 12.89 0.66
N PRO A 545 -1.54 13.78 1.65
CA PRO A 545 -2.28 15.03 1.77
C PRO A 545 -2.26 15.89 0.50
N ASP A 546 -1.17 15.84 -0.26
CA ASP A 546 -0.97 16.61 -1.48
C ASP A 546 -1.84 16.05 -2.62
N GLU A 547 -1.88 14.73 -2.77
CA GLU A 547 -2.79 14.07 -3.71
C GLU A 547 -4.25 14.33 -3.34
N MET A 548 -4.60 14.32 -2.04
CA MET A 548 -5.94 14.68 -1.58
C MET A 548 -6.28 16.14 -1.97
N TYR A 549 -5.35 17.08 -1.80
CA TYR A 549 -5.54 18.46 -2.23
C TYR A 549 -5.72 18.57 -3.75
N SER A 550 -4.78 18.02 -4.54
CA SER A 550 -4.75 18.19 -5.99
C SER A 550 -5.87 17.44 -6.73
N PHE A 551 -6.29 16.27 -6.25
CA PHE A 551 -7.26 15.42 -6.96
C PHE A 551 -8.67 15.44 -6.34
N VAL A 552 -8.83 15.90 -5.09
CA VAL A 552 -10.13 15.96 -4.42
C VAL A 552 -10.51 17.40 -4.13
N PHE A 553 -9.81 18.12 -3.26
CA PHE A 553 -10.28 19.43 -2.80
C PHE A 553 -10.23 20.53 -3.86
N SER A 554 -9.15 20.63 -4.63
CA SER A 554 -9.02 21.66 -5.67
C SER A 554 -10.05 21.48 -6.80
N PRO A 555 -10.27 20.28 -7.37
CA PRO A 555 -11.31 20.09 -8.38
C PRO A 555 -12.73 20.30 -7.85
N ILE A 556 -12.98 19.98 -6.58
CA ILE A 556 -14.31 20.16 -5.97
C ILE A 556 -14.62 21.64 -5.75
N ASP A 557 -13.66 22.49 -5.36
CA ASP A 557 -13.86 23.95 -5.29
C ASP A 557 -14.30 24.52 -6.66
N GLU A 558 -13.73 24.02 -7.75
CA GLU A 558 -14.09 24.47 -9.10
C GLU A 558 -15.50 24.00 -9.54
N GLU A 559 -15.95 22.84 -9.06
CA GLU A 559 -17.24 22.25 -9.45
C GLU A 559 -18.41 22.63 -8.54
N MET A 560 -18.15 22.85 -7.25
CA MET A 560 -19.17 23.25 -6.29
C MET A 560 -19.51 24.73 -6.45
N VAL A 561 -20.73 25.01 -6.90
CA VAL A 561 -21.27 26.36 -6.95
C VAL A 561 -22.19 26.57 -5.75
N GLY A 562 -21.86 27.51 -4.86
CA GLY A 562 -22.73 27.89 -3.74
C GLY A 562 -21.98 28.12 -2.43
N ASP A 563 -22.66 27.84 -1.31
CA ASP A 563 -22.15 28.06 0.04
C ASP A 563 -20.97 27.12 0.38
N PRO A 564 -19.80 27.66 0.77
CA PRO A 564 -18.62 26.86 1.07
C PRO A 564 -18.69 26.12 2.41
N SER A 565 -19.72 26.33 3.25
CA SER A 565 -19.84 25.71 4.60
C SER A 565 -19.49 24.23 4.61
N TYR A 566 -20.04 23.49 3.65
CA TYR A 566 -19.92 22.04 3.59
C TYR A 566 -18.49 21.60 3.26
N LEU A 567 -17.89 22.18 2.22
CA LEU A 567 -16.52 21.87 1.82
C LEU A 567 -15.52 22.31 2.90
N VAL A 568 -15.73 23.48 3.51
CA VAL A 568 -14.91 23.96 4.64
C VAL A 568 -14.99 22.97 5.80
N ALA A 569 -16.19 22.53 6.19
CA ALA A 569 -16.35 21.54 7.26
C ALA A 569 -15.59 20.23 6.97
N ILE A 570 -15.65 19.74 5.73
CA ILE A 570 -14.91 18.54 5.32
C ILE A 570 -13.39 18.76 5.40
N ILE A 571 -12.90 19.90 4.93
CA ILE A 571 -11.47 20.22 5.00
C ILE A 571 -11.02 20.34 6.47
N ILE A 572 -11.85 20.88 7.36
CA ILE A 572 -11.56 20.91 8.80
C ILE A 572 -11.49 19.50 9.39
N GLU A 573 -12.41 18.60 9.04
CA GLU A 573 -12.33 17.19 9.46
C GLU A 573 -11.09 16.48 8.91
N PHE A 574 -10.66 16.81 7.69
CA PHE A 574 -9.39 16.34 7.14
C PHE A 574 -8.19 16.83 7.97
N LEU A 575 -8.13 18.12 8.29
CA LEU A 575 -7.09 18.70 9.13
C LEU A 575 -7.06 18.07 10.53
N HIS A 576 -8.24 17.84 11.11
CA HIS A 576 -8.39 17.17 12.39
C HIS A 576 -7.81 15.74 12.32
N SER A 577 -8.21 14.95 11.31
CA SER A 577 -7.69 13.60 11.10
C SER A 577 -6.17 13.59 10.89
N ALA A 578 -5.64 14.53 10.10
CA ALA A 578 -4.20 14.66 9.86
C ALA A 578 -3.44 14.99 11.16
N ASN A 579 -4.00 15.85 12.01
CA ASN A 579 -3.41 16.21 13.31
C ASN A 579 -3.40 15.00 14.26
N LEU A 580 -4.51 14.25 14.34
CA LEU A 580 -4.59 13.02 15.14
C LEU A 580 -3.47 12.02 14.77
N GLU A 581 -3.21 11.87 13.48
CA GLU A 581 -2.15 11.00 12.94
C GLU A 581 -0.76 11.66 12.86
N LYS A 582 -0.62 12.92 13.30
CA LYS A 582 0.61 13.73 13.27
C LYS A 582 1.21 13.89 11.86
N ILE A 583 0.36 13.96 10.85
CA ILE A 583 0.73 14.20 9.46
C ILE A 583 0.80 15.71 9.20
N ARG A 584 1.90 16.16 8.60
CA ARG A 584 2.04 17.56 8.15
C ARG A 584 1.22 17.79 6.89
N VAL A 585 0.46 18.88 6.87
CA VAL A 585 -0.35 19.31 5.73
C VAL A 585 0.32 20.51 5.07
N LEU A 586 0.39 20.53 3.74
CA LEU A 586 1.00 21.63 3.01
C LEU A 586 0.15 22.92 3.06
N PRO A 587 0.79 24.11 2.98
CA PRO A 587 0.11 25.40 3.06
C PRO A 587 -1.04 25.62 2.06
N ASN A 588 -1.02 24.94 0.92
CA ASN A 588 -2.02 25.07 -0.14
C ASN A 588 -3.45 24.76 0.35
N LEU A 589 -3.60 23.85 1.31
CA LEU A 589 -4.93 23.54 1.86
C LEU A 589 -5.45 24.69 2.73
N TYR A 590 -4.59 25.30 3.55
CA TYR A 590 -4.96 26.48 4.34
C TYR A 590 -5.28 27.69 3.45
N VAL A 591 -4.51 27.88 2.37
CA VAL A 591 -4.77 28.90 1.35
C VAL A 591 -6.17 28.71 0.73
N LEU A 592 -6.55 27.48 0.40
CA LEU A 592 -7.89 27.18 -0.12
C LEU A 592 -9.01 27.55 0.86
N ILE A 593 -8.87 27.23 2.16
CA ILE A 593 -9.85 27.62 3.18
C ILE A 593 -10.01 29.14 3.25
N ILE A 594 -8.89 29.89 3.22
CA ILE A 594 -8.91 31.36 3.24
C ILE A 594 -9.67 31.89 2.02
N GLN A 595 -9.38 31.35 0.83
CA GLN A 595 -10.05 31.77 -0.39
C GLN A 595 -11.55 31.45 -0.36
N LEU A 596 -11.95 30.25 0.08
CA LEU A 596 -13.34 29.84 0.21
C LEU A 596 -14.14 30.77 1.15
N LEU A 597 -13.61 31.06 2.34
CA LEU A 597 -14.28 31.91 3.33
C LEU A 597 -14.31 33.38 2.89
N ALA A 598 -13.21 33.89 2.32
CA ALA A 598 -13.14 35.29 1.88
C ALA A 598 -14.02 35.58 0.66
N ARG A 599 -14.07 34.67 -0.33
CA ARG A 599 -14.97 34.78 -1.50
C ARG A 599 -16.45 34.87 -1.09
N ASN A 600 -16.81 34.32 0.07
CA ASN A 600 -18.17 34.32 0.63
C ASN A 600 -18.36 35.30 1.80
N GLU A 601 -17.45 36.25 1.98
CA GLU A 601 -17.50 37.31 3.00
C GLU A 601 -17.55 36.80 4.46
N ARG A 602 -17.16 35.55 4.73
CA ARG A 602 -17.15 34.92 6.07
C ARG A 602 -15.89 35.26 6.87
N TYR A 603 -15.56 36.54 6.97
CA TYR A 603 -14.33 37.02 7.61
C TYR A 603 -14.27 36.77 9.12
N ALA A 604 -15.41 36.72 9.81
CA ALA A 604 -15.45 36.45 11.25
C ALA A 604 -14.98 35.03 11.57
N GLU A 605 -15.44 34.03 10.82
CA GLU A 605 -15.00 32.64 10.96
C GLU A 605 -13.55 32.46 10.56
N LEU A 606 -13.12 33.12 9.48
CA LEU A 606 -11.70 33.14 9.08
C LEU A 606 -10.82 33.67 10.22
N GLY A 607 -11.24 34.75 10.89
CA GLY A 607 -10.55 35.28 12.07
C GLY A 607 -10.45 34.26 13.20
N LEU A 608 -11.54 33.54 13.50
CA LEU A 608 -11.55 32.48 14.51
C LEU A 608 -10.60 31.33 14.16
N PHE A 609 -10.51 30.92 12.88
CA PHE A 609 -9.62 29.84 12.46
C PHE A 609 -8.14 30.19 12.62
N VAL A 610 -7.78 31.45 12.38
CA VAL A 610 -6.41 31.95 12.63
C VAL A 610 -6.13 32.03 14.14
N ILE A 611 -7.04 32.64 14.91
CA ILE A 611 -6.87 32.84 16.36
C ILE A 611 -6.76 31.49 17.10
N ASN A 612 -7.59 30.52 16.72
CA ASN A 612 -7.61 29.18 17.31
C ASN A 612 -6.54 28.24 16.73
N LYS A 613 -5.63 28.74 15.86
CA LYS A 613 -4.56 27.96 15.23
C LYS A 613 -5.04 26.72 14.46
N ILE A 614 -6.23 26.80 13.88
CA ILE A 614 -6.74 25.80 12.93
C ILE A 614 -5.95 25.94 11.62
N LEU A 615 -5.67 27.18 11.20
CA LEU A 615 -4.75 27.47 10.11
C LEU A 615 -3.34 27.62 10.68
N GLU A 616 -2.43 26.74 10.28
CA GLU A 616 -1.04 26.85 10.70
C GLU A 616 -0.36 28.07 10.05
N PRO A 617 0.45 28.83 10.80
CA PRO A 617 1.09 30.02 10.26
C PRO A 617 2.18 29.61 9.25
N SER A 618 2.04 30.08 8.01
CA SER A 618 3.05 29.94 6.95
C SER A 618 3.17 31.25 6.15
N LYS A 619 4.22 31.38 5.35
CA LYS A 619 4.40 32.54 4.47
C LYS A 619 3.22 32.68 3.51
N GLU A 620 2.81 31.57 2.91
CA GLU A 620 1.72 31.47 1.93
C GLU A 620 0.38 31.85 2.58
N VAL A 621 0.10 31.35 3.78
CA VAL A 621 -1.11 31.67 4.56
C VAL A 621 -1.16 33.17 4.88
N ALA A 622 -0.04 33.74 5.34
CA ALA A 622 0.04 35.16 5.68
C ALA A 622 -0.19 36.05 4.45
N LEU A 623 0.44 35.73 3.33
CA LEU A 623 0.26 36.48 2.07
C LEU A 623 -1.17 36.34 1.54
N GLN A 624 -1.78 35.14 1.62
CA GLN A 624 -3.16 34.95 1.20
C GLN A 624 -4.15 35.73 2.07
N LEU A 625 -3.94 35.81 3.40
CA LEU A 625 -4.76 36.65 4.29
C LEU A 625 -4.68 38.14 3.93
N LEU A 626 -3.50 38.62 3.52
CA LEU A 626 -3.32 40.01 3.08
C LEU A 626 -4.03 40.31 1.77
N GLU A 627 -3.97 39.37 0.82
CA GLU A 627 -4.63 39.49 -0.47
C GLU A 627 -6.16 39.42 -0.34
N SER A 628 -6.66 38.40 0.35
CA SER A 628 -8.10 38.22 0.62
C SER A 628 -8.65 39.31 1.56
N GLY A 629 -7.80 39.91 2.39
CA GLY A 629 -8.15 40.97 3.33
C GLY A 629 -8.15 42.39 2.74
N ARG A 630 -8.00 42.58 1.42
CA ARG A 630 -8.00 43.94 0.81
C ARG A 630 -9.25 44.76 1.17
N GLN A 631 -10.40 44.10 1.32
CA GLN A 631 -11.66 44.74 1.69
C GLN A 631 -11.99 44.63 3.19
N ASN A 632 -11.22 43.85 3.96
CA ASN A 632 -11.45 43.60 5.38
C ASN A 632 -10.18 43.87 6.22
N ILE A 633 -10.19 45.01 6.93
CA ILE A 633 -9.05 45.49 7.72
C ILE A 633 -8.63 44.48 8.81
N GLN A 634 -9.58 43.77 9.43
CA GLN A 634 -9.27 42.80 10.50
C GLN A 634 -8.52 41.60 9.93
N THR A 635 -8.99 41.04 8.81
CA THR A 635 -8.31 39.93 8.12
C THR A 635 -6.92 40.34 7.64
N ARG A 636 -6.78 41.55 7.08
CA ARG A 636 -5.48 42.07 6.66
C ARG A 636 -4.51 42.23 7.83
N LYS A 637 -5.00 42.70 8.98
CA LYS A 637 -4.21 42.79 10.21
C LYS A 637 -3.71 41.41 10.68
N LEU A 638 -4.55 40.37 10.61
CA LEU A 638 -4.12 39.00 10.93
C LEU A 638 -2.96 38.54 10.04
N GLY A 639 -3.00 38.83 8.74
CA GLY A 639 -1.90 38.54 7.82
C GLY A 639 -0.60 39.27 8.19
N MET A 640 -0.70 40.57 8.53
CA MET A 640 0.44 41.37 9.00
C MET A 640 1.02 40.85 10.32
N ASP A 641 0.16 40.47 11.26
CA ASP A 641 0.54 39.89 12.54
C ASP A 641 1.24 38.53 12.35
N MET A 642 0.76 37.71 11.40
CA MET A 642 1.35 36.42 11.07
C MET A 642 2.74 36.56 10.43
N LEU A 643 2.96 37.51 9.51
CA LEU A 643 4.30 37.79 8.96
C LEU A 643 5.29 38.18 10.06
N ARG A 644 4.84 38.99 11.02
CA ARG A 644 5.65 39.38 12.18
C ARG A 644 5.94 38.20 13.10
N GLN A 645 4.96 37.32 13.34
CA GLN A 645 5.12 36.10 14.14
C GLN A 645 6.15 35.14 13.50
N LEU A 646 6.14 35.01 12.17
CA LEU A 646 7.05 34.15 11.42
C LEU A 646 8.45 34.75 11.22
N GLY A 647 8.69 36.00 11.65
CA GLY A 647 9.96 36.68 11.42
C GLY A 647 10.22 37.07 9.96
N LEU A 648 9.17 37.10 9.12
CA LEU A 648 9.24 37.48 7.71
C LEU A 648 9.27 39.00 7.56
N HIS A 649 10.31 39.61 8.13
CA HIS A 649 10.43 41.07 8.28
C HIS A 649 10.53 41.80 6.94
N HIS A 650 11.14 41.18 5.91
CA HIS A 650 11.20 41.75 4.56
C HIS A 650 9.81 41.87 3.94
N ASP A 651 9.05 40.78 3.93
CA ASP A 651 7.69 40.75 3.39
C ASP A 651 6.78 41.72 4.18
N TYR A 652 6.90 41.76 5.51
CA TYR A 652 6.15 42.70 6.36
C TYR A 652 6.40 44.17 6.01
N VAL A 653 7.68 44.54 5.84
CA VAL A 653 8.08 45.90 5.45
C VAL A 653 7.54 46.25 4.06
N LEU A 654 7.60 45.32 3.10
CA LEU A 654 7.06 45.53 1.76
C LEU A 654 5.55 45.80 1.78
N MET A 655 4.81 45.05 2.59
CA MET A 655 3.36 45.23 2.73
C MET A 655 2.98 46.56 3.40
N LEU A 656 3.73 47.00 4.42
CA LEU A 656 3.51 48.33 5.04
C LEU A 656 3.70 49.47 4.03
N VAL A 657 4.69 49.37 3.13
CA VAL A 657 4.92 50.38 2.09
C VAL A 657 3.76 50.41 1.10
N GLN A 658 3.27 49.24 0.68
CA GLN A 658 2.10 49.14 -0.20
C GLN A 658 0.84 49.74 0.44
N ASP A 659 0.69 49.62 1.76
CA ASP A 659 -0.42 50.22 2.52
C ASP A 659 -0.22 51.72 2.80
N GLY A 660 0.87 52.33 2.33
CA GLY A 660 1.17 53.75 2.49
C GLY A 660 1.90 54.12 3.78
N TYR A 661 2.18 53.16 4.66
CA TYR A 661 2.87 53.36 5.94
C TYR A 661 4.41 53.26 5.80
N TYR A 662 4.98 53.90 4.77
CA TYR A 662 6.40 53.77 4.44
C TYR A 662 7.35 54.28 5.55
N LEU A 663 6.97 55.30 6.32
CA LEU A 663 7.78 55.78 7.46
C LEU A 663 7.82 54.77 8.62
N GLU A 664 6.70 54.11 8.91
CA GLU A 664 6.65 53.03 9.90
C GLU A 664 7.46 51.83 9.41
N ALA A 665 7.37 51.52 8.13
CA ALA A 665 8.17 50.48 7.48
C ALA A 665 9.69 50.75 7.63
N LEU A 666 10.15 51.99 7.47
CA LEU A 666 11.57 52.36 7.70
C LEU A 666 11.99 52.22 9.17
N ARG A 667 11.12 52.59 10.12
CA ARG A 667 11.38 52.40 11.55
C ARG A 667 11.50 50.92 11.90
N TYR A 668 10.60 50.11 11.36
CA TYR A 668 10.60 48.66 11.54
C TYR A 668 11.86 48.02 10.90
N ALA A 669 12.19 48.41 9.67
CA ALA A 669 13.39 47.99 8.97
C ALA A 669 14.67 48.27 9.76
N ARG A 670 14.78 49.47 10.36
CA ARG A 670 15.92 49.83 11.22
C ARG A 670 15.97 48.97 12.48
N LYS A 671 14.82 48.73 13.12
CA LYS A 671 14.72 47.94 14.36
C LYS A 671 15.16 46.48 14.15
N TYR A 672 14.73 45.86 13.05
CA TYR A 672 15.03 44.46 12.74
C TYR A 672 16.18 44.27 11.72
N ARG A 673 16.88 45.36 11.36
CA ARG A 673 18.03 45.39 10.43
C ARG A 673 17.77 44.68 9.10
N VAL A 674 16.61 44.93 8.49
CA VAL A 674 16.23 44.34 7.20
C VAL A 674 16.93 45.09 6.07
N ASN A 675 18.01 44.55 5.52
CA ASN A 675 18.82 45.20 4.47
C ASN A 675 18.40 44.85 3.03
N THR A 676 17.44 43.94 2.85
CA THR A 676 16.96 43.46 1.54
C THR A 676 15.91 44.37 0.88
N ILE A 677 15.67 45.54 1.45
CA ILE A 677 14.61 46.46 1.05
C ILE A 677 14.99 47.20 -0.24
N ARG A 678 14.04 47.37 -1.17
CA ARG A 678 14.22 48.16 -2.40
C ARG A 678 13.98 49.66 -2.15
N PRO A 679 14.99 50.54 -2.25
CA PRO A 679 14.84 51.97 -1.97
C PRO A 679 13.86 52.69 -2.90
N SER A 680 13.80 52.29 -4.18
CA SER A 680 12.87 52.83 -5.18
C SER A 680 11.42 52.86 -4.69
N LEU A 681 10.93 51.78 -4.09
CA LEU A 681 9.53 51.71 -3.62
C LEU A 681 9.20 52.75 -2.55
N PHE A 682 10.16 53.07 -1.67
CA PHE A 682 9.99 54.06 -0.61
C PHE A 682 10.13 55.49 -1.12
N LEU A 683 11.05 55.70 -2.07
CA LEU A 683 11.27 56.99 -2.71
C LEU A 683 10.10 57.36 -3.63
N GLU A 684 9.52 56.38 -4.32
CA GLU A 684 8.27 56.53 -5.07
C GLU A 684 7.10 56.87 -4.14
N ALA A 685 6.91 56.13 -3.05
CA ALA A 685 5.86 56.42 -2.07
C ALA A 685 6.02 57.83 -1.46
N ALA A 686 7.25 58.24 -1.12
CA ALA A 686 7.54 59.57 -0.59
C ALA A 686 7.30 60.66 -1.64
N PHE A 687 7.69 60.44 -2.89
CA PHE A 687 7.44 61.37 -3.99
C PHE A 687 5.94 61.56 -4.25
N VAL A 688 5.16 60.48 -4.26
CA VAL A 688 3.69 60.53 -4.42
C VAL A 688 3.03 61.31 -3.28
N SER A 689 3.59 61.31 -2.07
CA SER A 689 3.07 62.11 -0.95
C SER A 689 3.25 63.63 -1.13
N ASN A 690 3.99 64.07 -2.15
CA ASN A 690 4.27 65.47 -2.50
C ASN A 690 4.85 66.33 -1.35
N ASP A 691 5.49 65.69 -0.37
CA ASP A 691 6.17 66.34 0.74
C ASP A 691 7.69 66.25 0.58
N SER A 692 8.33 67.39 0.36
CA SER A 692 9.78 67.48 0.17
C SER A 692 10.57 67.04 1.41
N GLN A 693 10.01 67.19 2.61
CA GLN A 693 10.65 66.78 3.86
C GLN A 693 10.64 65.25 3.99
N HIS A 694 9.55 64.59 3.62
CA HIS A 694 9.48 63.13 3.61
C HIS A 694 10.45 62.53 2.60
N LEU A 695 10.53 63.07 1.38
CA LEU A 695 11.48 62.60 0.38
C LEU A 695 12.95 62.76 0.83
N ALA A 696 13.29 63.90 1.43
CA ALA A 696 14.62 64.14 2.00
C ALA A 696 14.96 63.18 3.15
N ALA A 697 14.00 62.91 4.03
CA ALA A 697 14.18 62.00 5.16
C ALA A 697 14.40 60.54 4.70
N VAL A 698 13.65 60.09 3.69
CA VAL A 698 13.79 58.75 3.10
C VAL A 698 15.13 58.60 2.38
N LEU A 699 15.55 59.61 1.59
CA LEU A 699 16.88 59.63 0.95
C LEU A 699 18.02 59.53 1.97
N ARG A 700 17.94 60.32 3.05
CA ARG A 700 18.92 60.28 4.13
C ARG A 700 18.94 58.93 4.84
N PHE A 701 17.78 58.34 5.09
CA PHE A 701 17.69 57.02 5.69
C PHE A 701 18.46 55.98 4.88
N PHE A 702 18.26 55.90 3.55
CA PHE A 702 18.94 54.88 2.74
C PHE A 702 20.44 55.15 2.55
N ILE A 703 20.87 56.41 2.58
CA ILE A 703 22.30 56.76 2.64
C ILE A 703 22.95 56.15 3.89
N ASP A 704 22.29 56.25 5.03
CA ASP A 704 22.82 55.82 6.32
C ASP A 704 22.64 54.30 6.53
N PHE A 705 21.59 53.71 5.95
CA PHE A 705 21.16 52.34 6.21
C PHE A 705 21.66 51.31 5.20
N LEU A 706 21.88 51.70 3.93
CA LEU A 706 22.39 50.80 2.88
C LEU A 706 23.77 51.25 2.38
N PRO A 707 24.82 50.43 2.54
CA PRO A 707 26.16 50.78 2.05
C PRO A 707 26.17 50.81 0.52
N GLY A 708 26.65 51.93 -0.06
CA GLY A 708 26.77 52.10 -1.51
C GLY A 708 25.54 52.72 -2.20
N PHE A 709 24.46 53.03 -1.47
CA PHE A 709 23.25 53.63 -2.06
C PHE A 709 23.52 54.97 -2.79
N ARG A 710 24.48 55.77 -2.30
CA ARG A 710 24.89 57.04 -2.94
C ARG A 710 25.33 56.91 -4.41
N ASN A 711 25.81 55.74 -4.81
CA ASN A 711 26.34 55.51 -6.17
C ASN A 711 25.28 54.91 -7.11
N THR A 712 24.03 54.80 -6.67
CA THR A 712 22.93 54.24 -7.46
C THR A 712 22.28 55.31 -8.35
N SER A 713 21.77 54.90 -9.51
CA SER A 713 20.98 55.77 -10.40
C SER A 713 19.69 56.28 -9.73
N GLU A 714 19.11 55.48 -8.83
CA GLU A 714 17.94 55.84 -8.03
C GLU A 714 18.23 57.05 -7.13
N HIS A 715 19.36 57.05 -6.41
CA HIS A 715 19.76 58.17 -5.58
C HIS A 715 19.88 59.48 -6.39
N ASN A 716 20.57 59.42 -7.54
CA ASN A 716 20.76 60.59 -8.39
C ASN A 716 19.42 61.13 -8.94
N ARG A 717 18.51 60.24 -9.35
CA ARG A 717 17.18 60.62 -9.86
C ARG A 717 16.36 61.35 -8.80
N TYR A 718 16.20 60.76 -7.61
CA TYR A 718 15.37 61.34 -6.56
C TYR A 718 16.01 62.55 -5.88
N HIS A 719 17.35 62.64 -5.86
CA HIS A 719 18.05 63.84 -5.40
C HIS A 719 17.84 65.03 -6.35
N HIS A 720 17.81 64.80 -7.67
CA HIS A 720 17.46 65.85 -8.64
C HIS A 720 16.01 66.32 -8.46
N ILE A 721 15.07 65.37 -8.34
CA ILE A 721 13.65 65.66 -8.12
C ILE A 721 13.43 66.46 -6.83
N LEU A 722 14.13 66.13 -5.74
CA LEU A 722 14.07 66.87 -4.48
C LEU A 722 14.54 68.33 -4.64
N ASN A 723 15.58 68.57 -5.43
CA ASN A 723 16.08 69.92 -5.71
C ASN A 723 15.07 70.74 -6.52
N GLU A 724 14.40 70.13 -7.49
CA GLU A 724 13.33 70.77 -8.26
C GLU A 724 12.14 71.14 -7.36
N MET A 725 11.67 70.22 -6.51
CA MET A 725 10.58 70.48 -5.56
C MET A 725 10.89 71.63 -4.58
N ASN A 726 12.13 71.71 -4.09
CA ASN A 726 12.56 72.81 -3.22
C ASN A 726 12.68 74.14 -3.98
N SER A 727 13.05 74.11 -5.25
CA SER A 727 13.11 75.31 -6.10
C SER A 727 11.72 75.86 -6.45
N SER A 728 10.72 75.00 -6.67
CA SER A 728 9.33 75.42 -6.93
C SER A 728 8.64 76.00 -5.68
N MET A 729 8.86 75.42 -4.49
CA MET A 729 8.34 75.99 -3.23
C MET A 729 8.93 77.37 -2.93
N SER A 730 10.18 77.60 -3.32
CA SER A 730 10.85 78.90 -3.17
C SER A 730 10.23 79.98 -4.08
N VAL A 731 9.55 79.59 -5.17
CA VAL A 731 8.88 80.51 -6.10
C VAL A 731 7.42 80.79 -5.69
N GLU A 732 6.71 79.84 -5.07
CA GLU A 732 5.34 80.04 -4.56
C GLU A 732 5.26 80.91 -3.30
N ILE A 733 6.28 80.90 -2.43
CA ILE A 733 6.36 81.78 -1.24
C ILE A 733 6.65 83.25 -1.62
N LEU A 734 7.01 83.50 -2.89
CA LEU A 734 7.35 84.81 -3.46
C LEU A 734 6.22 85.40 -4.34
N ARG A 735 5.02 84.80 -4.32
CA ARG A 735 3.76 85.40 -4.80
C ARG A 735 2.81 85.58 -3.62
#